data_AF-A0A259A9Q4-F1
#
_entry.id   AF-A0A259A9Q4-F1
#
_cell.length_a   1.000
_cell.length_b   1.000
_cell.length_c   1.000
_cell.angle_alpha   90.00
_cell.angle_beta   90.00
_cell.angle_gamma   90.00
#
_symmetry.space_group_name_H-M   'P 1'
#
loop_
_entity.id
_entity.type
_entity.pdbx_description
1 polymer ?
#
loop_
_entity_poly.entity_id
_entity_poly.type
_entity_poly.pdbx_seq_one_letter_code
_entity_poly.pdbx_strand_id
1 'polypeptide(L)'
;MRVERRYTTDGQSPYAAIPFRETVSEIRNPDGSVVFRQEGIEVPAQFSQVASDILAQKYFRRAGVPTRLKKVEENAVPSFLWRSVADEAALAGLPKDQRTIGEISAKQVFDRLAGTWTYWGWKGGYFDTEGDAQAFFDEHRYMLAMQMVAPNSPQWFNTGLHWAYGIDGPGQGHFYVDHESGELTASTSAYEHPQPHACFIQSVADDLVGDGGIMDLWVREARLFKYGSGTGSNFSSLRGEGEKLSGGGRSSGLMSFLKIGDRAAGAIKSGGTTRRAAKMVVVDADHPDIESYVDWKVAEEQKVAALVTGSKINAKHLKAVLKACVNCDGNGDDCFDPEKNPALKREIKAARKACVADAAIRRIIQYGRQGYKDLDLAIYDTDWDGEAYLTVAGQNSNNSVRVTDDFLRAVEADADWNLIRRTDGKVSKTIKARELWEKIGSAAWHCADPGIQFHTAVNDWHTCPAGGEIRASNPCSEYMFLDDTACNLASLNLLQFRAPSQPSPAGGGGHGWGFDVESFEHAVRLWTVVLEISVLMAQFPSRRIAELSYEYRTLGLGYANIGGLLMSSGIPYDSAEGRAIGGAISAIMTGICYATSAEMAGQLGTFPAYDANATSMLRVIRNHRRAAYGEASGYEDLSVNPVPLDHGSIKDARLSAHARSAWDKALAGGEENGYRNAQVSVIAPTGTIGLVMDCDTTGIEPDFALVKFKKLAGGGYFKIINRAVPEALRALGYGEAQIAEIEAYAVGHGSLAQAPAINHTTLRAKGFDDAALAKAEAAVKSAFDIKFAFNRWTFGEDFLVKSLGVAPAQLADAKFDLLAHLGFSKADIDVANVHICGAMTLEGAPFLKAEHLPVFDCASPCGRIGKRSLSVESHIRMMAAAQPFISGAISKTINMPNDATVDDCKEAYLLSWRLALKANALYRDGSKLSQPLNAQLVADDEDEEDAVEALVAQPAAARTTTVSEKIVERVIERIVEHRVREREKMPDRRKGYTQKAVVGGHKLYLRTGEYDDGALGEIFIDMHKEGAALRSLLNNFAIAISLGLQYGVPLEEYVDAFTFTRFEPAGPVQGNDTIKYATSILDYVFRELAVSYLGRSDLGHVEPSETGFDALGKGVDEGKAPASAASRVVSKGLVRGKNVSLLATPPSEPRAASDNVTMLRARTEGATALKAEPEVSPALREEELPEAAPSLEISVSTSLNEGEACPECMNFTMVRNGTCLKCDTCGGTTGCS
;
A
#
# COMPACT_ATOMS: atom_id res chain seq x y z
N MET A 1 -38.19 -11.11 3.14
CA MET A 1 -38.38 -9.72 2.66
C MET A 1 -38.79 -9.64 1.20
N ARG A 2 -39.65 -8.66 0.89
CA ARG A 2 -40.04 -8.30 -0.48
C ARG A 2 -39.10 -7.27 -1.09
N VAL A 3 -38.77 -7.44 -2.37
CA VAL A 3 -37.86 -6.56 -3.11
C VAL A 3 -38.58 -5.93 -4.30
N GLU A 4 -38.79 -4.62 -4.22
CA GLU A 4 -39.32 -3.85 -5.34
C GLU A 4 -38.25 -3.69 -6.43
N ARG A 5 -38.64 -3.90 -7.70
CA ARG A 5 -37.78 -3.58 -8.85
C ARG A 5 -37.95 -2.11 -9.20
N ARG A 6 -36.89 -1.33 -9.12
CA ARG A 6 -36.91 0.11 -9.41
C ARG A 6 -36.02 0.49 -10.57
N TYR A 7 -34.86 -0.14 -10.69
CA TYR A 7 -33.91 0.11 -11.77
C TYR A 7 -33.97 -0.95 -12.87
N THR A 8 -34.54 -2.11 -12.55
CA THR A 8 -34.50 -3.30 -13.41
C THR A 8 -35.88 -3.75 -13.84
N THR A 9 -35.94 -4.50 -14.94
CA THR A 9 -37.17 -5.09 -15.48
C THR A 9 -37.10 -6.60 -15.35
N ASP A 10 -38.19 -7.23 -14.92
CA ASP A 10 -38.24 -8.68 -14.77
C ASP A 10 -38.01 -9.42 -16.09
N GLY A 11 -37.26 -10.53 -16.04
CA GLY A 11 -36.87 -11.32 -17.21
C GLY A 11 -35.85 -10.66 -18.15
N GLN A 12 -35.38 -9.44 -17.86
CA GLN A 12 -34.37 -8.74 -18.66
C GLN A 12 -33.05 -8.63 -17.90
N SER A 13 -31.92 -8.85 -18.58
CA SER A 13 -30.60 -8.63 -17.97
C SER A 13 -30.44 -7.16 -17.53
N PRO A 14 -29.95 -6.89 -16.30
CA PRO A 14 -29.71 -5.52 -15.84
C PRO A 14 -28.68 -4.77 -16.69
N TYR A 15 -27.82 -5.50 -17.43
CA TYR A 15 -26.85 -4.92 -18.34
C TYR A 15 -27.44 -4.56 -19.72
N ALA A 16 -28.67 -5.00 -20.04
CA ALA A 16 -29.23 -4.83 -21.38
C ALA A 16 -29.39 -3.35 -21.80
N ALA A 17 -29.63 -2.47 -20.83
CA ALA A 17 -29.77 -1.03 -21.05
C ALA A 17 -28.46 -0.24 -20.79
N ILE A 18 -27.38 -0.91 -20.38
CA ILE A 18 -26.11 -0.28 -20.03
C ILE A 18 -25.11 -0.55 -21.15
N PRO A 19 -24.61 0.47 -21.87
CA PRO A 19 -23.56 0.27 -22.87
C PRO A 19 -22.26 -0.16 -22.20
N PHE A 20 -21.54 -1.13 -22.79
CA PHE A 20 -20.20 -1.53 -22.37
C PHE A 20 -19.18 -1.21 -23.48
N ARG A 21 -17.93 -0.98 -23.10
CA ARG A 21 -16.81 -0.75 -24.02
C ARG A 21 -15.60 -1.59 -23.61
N GLU A 22 -14.78 -1.96 -24.59
CA GLU A 22 -13.46 -2.52 -24.33
C GLU A 22 -12.44 -1.40 -24.13
N THR A 23 -11.50 -1.61 -23.21
CA THR A 23 -10.39 -0.68 -22.97
C THR A 23 -9.13 -1.43 -22.54
N VAL A 24 -8.06 -0.68 -22.30
CA VAL A 24 -6.77 -1.21 -21.84
C VAL A 24 -6.42 -0.49 -20.55
N SER A 25 -6.05 -1.23 -19.52
CA SER A 25 -5.44 -0.66 -18.32
C SER A 25 -3.93 -0.83 -18.42
N GLU A 26 -3.19 0.27 -18.43
CA GLU A 26 -1.73 0.27 -18.54
C GLU A 26 -1.10 1.23 -17.53
N ILE A 27 -0.15 0.74 -16.73
CA ILE A 27 0.73 1.57 -15.92
C ILE A 27 2.10 1.56 -16.57
N ARG A 28 2.60 2.77 -16.85
CA ARG A 28 3.99 2.96 -17.26
C ARG A 28 4.76 3.65 -16.15
N ASN A 29 6.00 3.24 -15.97
CA ASN A 29 6.96 4.03 -15.24
C ASN A 29 7.22 5.35 -16.00
N PRO A 30 7.77 6.38 -15.32
CA PRO A 30 8.17 7.62 -15.98
C PRO A 30 9.18 7.43 -17.14
N ASP A 31 9.92 6.32 -17.16
CA ASP A 31 10.84 5.93 -18.23
C ASP A 31 10.15 5.28 -19.45
N GLY A 32 8.83 5.10 -19.40
CA GLY A 32 8.01 4.49 -20.45
C GLY A 32 7.87 2.96 -20.37
N SER A 33 8.61 2.29 -19.47
CA SER A 33 8.50 0.85 -19.25
C SER A 33 7.15 0.46 -18.64
N VAL A 34 6.61 -0.68 -19.05
CA VAL A 34 5.28 -1.13 -18.63
C VAL A 34 5.38 -1.88 -17.30
N VAL A 35 4.77 -1.32 -16.25
CA VAL A 35 4.66 -1.96 -14.92
C VAL A 35 3.53 -2.98 -14.91
N PHE A 36 2.42 -2.62 -15.57
CA PHE A 36 1.23 -3.44 -15.64
C PHE A 36 0.51 -3.13 -16.96
N ARG A 37 0.01 -4.16 -17.63
CA ARG A 37 -0.87 -3.99 -18.80
C ARG A 37 -1.86 -5.14 -18.84
N GLN A 38 -3.13 -4.78 -18.99
CA GLN A 38 -4.20 -5.73 -19.24
C GLN A 38 -5.05 -5.19 -20.39
N GLU A 39 -5.12 -5.96 -21.48
CA GLU A 39 -5.87 -5.62 -22.68
C GLU A 39 -7.24 -6.30 -22.72
N GLY A 40 -8.15 -5.76 -23.53
CA GLY A 40 -9.47 -6.34 -23.76
C GLY A 40 -10.35 -6.35 -22.51
N ILE A 41 -10.18 -5.37 -21.61
CA ILE A 41 -11.02 -5.27 -20.42
C ILE A 41 -12.38 -4.66 -20.78
N GLU A 42 -13.47 -5.33 -20.43
CA GLU A 42 -14.84 -4.88 -20.68
C GLU A 42 -15.39 -4.15 -19.45
N VAL A 43 -15.80 -2.90 -19.62
CA VAL A 43 -16.34 -2.03 -18.56
C VAL A 43 -17.56 -1.26 -19.04
N PRO A 44 -18.47 -0.79 -18.16
CA PRO A 44 -19.55 0.10 -18.56
C PRO A 44 -18.98 1.35 -19.24
N ALA A 45 -19.62 1.81 -20.32
CA ALA A 45 -19.07 2.84 -21.20
C ALA A 45 -18.86 4.18 -20.49
N GLN A 46 -19.66 4.47 -19.47
CA GLN A 46 -19.59 5.68 -18.65
C GLN A 46 -18.40 5.71 -17.67
N PHE A 47 -17.78 4.57 -17.37
CA PHE A 47 -16.62 4.54 -16.45
C PHE A 47 -15.47 5.34 -17.06
N SER A 48 -14.87 6.21 -16.25
CA SER A 48 -13.65 6.91 -16.65
C SER A 48 -12.49 5.93 -16.85
N GLN A 49 -11.42 6.39 -17.50
CA GLN A 49 -10.19 5.58 -17.59
C GLN A 49 -9.64 5.26 -16.19
N VAL A 50 -9.71 6.20 -15.24
CA VAL A 50 -9.26 5.99 -13.86
C VAL A 50 -10.07 4.90 -13.17
N ALA A 51 -11.40 4.92 -13.28
CA ALA A 51 -12.24 3.88 -12.70
C ALA A 51 -11.96 2.51 -13.33
N SER A 52 -11.76 2.47 -14.65
CA SER A 52 -11.42 1.27 -15.41
C SER A 52 -10.07 0.68 -14.97
N ASP A 53 -9.06 1.53 -14.81
CA ASP A 53 -7.72 1.19 -14.35
C ASP A 53 -7.75 0.65 -12.91
N ILE A 54 -8.48 1.31 -12.00
CA ILE A 54 -8.62 0.85 -10.62
C ILE A 54 -9.30 -0.51 -10.56
N LEU A 55 -10.38 -0.71 -11.33
CA LEU A 55 -11.09 -1.97 -11.41
C LEU A 55 -10.15 -3.11 -11.87
N ALA A 56 -9.44 -2.92 -12.98
CA ALA A 56 -8.54 -3.92 -13.53
C ALA A 56 -7.30 -4.18 -12.66
N GLN A 57 -6.69 -3.13 -12.11
CA GLN A 57 -5.44 -3.27 -11.36
C GLN A 57 -5.64 -3.84 -9.97
N LYS A 58 -6.76 -3.51 -9.32
CA LYS A 58 -7.01 -3.85 -7.92
C LYS A 58 -8.08 -4.90 -7.71
N TYR A 59 -9.17 -4.90 -8.48
CA TYR A 59 -10.36 -5.69 -8.17
C TYR A 59 -10.55 -6.90 -9.09
N PHE A 60 -10.03 -6.86 -10.32
CA PHE A 60 -9.96 -8.06 -11.14
C PHE A 60 -9.01 -9.07 -10.52
N ARG A 61 -9.53 -10.28 -10.31
CA ARG A 61 -8.72 -11.43 -9.94
C ARG A 61 -7.77 -11.74 -11.08
N ARG A 62 -6.47 -11.64 -10.81
CA ARG A 62 -5.43 -11.75 -11.86
C ARG A 62 -5.19 -13.16 -12.38
N ALA A 63 -5.47 -14.18 -11.58
CA ALA A 63 -5.19 -15.57 -11.93
C ALA A 63 -6.06 -16.54 -11.12
N GLY A 64 -6.18 -17.76 -11.66
CA GLY A 64 -6.85 -18.89 -11.01
C GLY A 64 -8.35 -18.97 -11.28
N VAL A 65 -8.90 -18.13 -12.17
CA VAL A 65 -10.30 -18.24 -12.60
C VAL A 65 -10.39 -19.33 -13.68
N PRO A 66 -11.15 -20.42 -13.48
CA PRO A 66 -11.25 -21.48 -14.49
C PRO A 66 -11.94 -21.00 -15.77
N THR A 67 -11.38 -21.34 -16.93
CA THR A 67 -11.94 -20.94 -18.24
C THR A 67 -13.24 -21.68 -18.57
N ARG A 68 -13.45 -22.87 -17.98
CA ARG A 68 -14.66 -23.69 -18.12
C ARG A 68 -15.19 -24.03 -16.74
N LEU A 69 -16.48 -23.75 -16.54
CA LEU A 69 -17.18 -23.93 -15.28
C LEU A 69 -18.41 -24.80 -15.50
N LYS A 70 -18.77 -25.58 -14.50
CA LYS A 70 -20.05 -26.31 -14.41
C LYS A 70 -20.80 -25.90 -13.17
N LYS A 71 -22.13 -25.90 -13.24
CA LYS A 71 -23.01 -25.64 -12.08
C LYS A 71 -23.08 -26.86 -11.17
N VAL A 72 -23.17 -26.62 -9.87
CA VAL A 72 -23.42 -27.66 -8.88
C VAL A 72 -24.89 -27.60 -8.49
N GLU A 73 -25.61 -28.69 -8.74
CA GLU A 73 -27.02 -28.80 -8.39
C GLU A 73 -27.19 -28.81 -6.87
N GLU A 74 -27.93 -27.82 -6.36
CA GLU A 74 -28.28 -27.67 -4.94
C GLU A 74 -29.79 -27.51 -4.84
N ASN A 75 -30.52 -28.61 -4.61
CA ASN A 75 -32.00 -28.64 -4.67
C ASN A 75 -32.71 -27.69 -3.70
N ALA A 76 -32.03 -27.23 -2.64
CA ALA A 76 -32.55 -26.23 -1.70
C ALA A 76 -32.36 -24.78 -2.18
N VAL A 77 -31.66 -24.58 -3.31
CA VAL A 77 -31.30 -23.28 -3.87
C VAL A 77 -31.87 -23.17 -5.30
N PRO A 78 -32.49 -22.03 -5.68
CA PRO A 78 -32.95 -21.79 -7.04
C PRO A 78 -31.86 -22.04 -8.09
N SER A 79 -32.24 -22.61 -9.22
CA SER A 79 -31.27 -23.07 -10.23
C SER A 79 -30.42 -21.95 -10.83
N PHE A 80 -30.96 -20.73 -10.92
CA PHE A 80 -30.21 -19.56 -11.36
C PHE A 80 -29.08 -19.16 -10.39
N LEU A 81 -29.20 -19.57 -9.13
CA LEU A 81 -28.33 -19.19 -8.01
C LEU A 81 -27.35 -20.30 -7.61
N TRP A 82 -27.38 -21.44 -8.30
CA TRP A 82 -26.42 -22.52 -8.11
C TRP A 82 -24.98 -22.04 -8.28
N ARG A 83 -24.12 -22.46 -7.35
CA ARG A 83 -22.68 -22.18 -7.43
C ARG A 83 -22.04 -22.90 -8.62
N SER A 84 -20.86 -22.44 -9.00
CA SER A 84 -20.07 -23.04 -10.06
C SER A 84 -18.79 -23.66 -9.52
N VAL A 85 -18.27 -24.68 -10.20
CA VAL A 85 -16.94 -25.27 -9.97
C VAL A 85 -16.20 -25.44 -11.29
N ALA A 86 -14.88 -25.61 -11.22
CA ALA A 86 -14.07 -25.97 -12.39
C ALA A 86 -14.61 -27.24 -13.07
N ASP A 87 -14.83 -27.18 -14.38
CA ASP A 87 -15.16 -28.37 -15.17
C ASP A 87 -13.87 -29.06 -15.60
N GLU A 88 -13.31 -29.89 -14.71
CA GLU A 88 -12.03 -30.59 -14.95
C GLU A 88 -12.00 -31.40 -16.25
N ALA A 89 -13.14 -31.97 -16.66
CA ALA A 89 -13.23 -32.72 -17.91
C ALA A 89 -13.11 -31.79 -19.14
N ALA A 90 -13.84 -30.67 -19.13
CA ALA A 90 -13.74 -29.67 -20.19
C ALA A 90 -12.39 -28.94 -20.20
N LEU A 91 -11.79 -28.71 -19.03
CA LEU A 91 -10.48 -28.07 -18.86
C LEU A 91 -9.33 -28.99 -19.31
N ALA A 92 -9.46 -30.31 -19.15
CA ALA A 92 -8.45 -31.26 -19.61
C ALA A 92 -8.18 -31.14 -21.12
N GLY A 93 -9.20 -30.75 -21.90
CA GLY A 93 -9.11 -30.49 -23.33
C GLY A 93 -8.39 -29.19 -23.73
N LEU A 94 -8.06 -28.32 -22.76
CA LEU A 94 -7.34 -27.08 -23.00
C LEU A 94 -5.84 -27.20 -22.62
N PRO A 95 -4.95 -26.48 -23.33
CA PRO A 95 -3.56 -26.29 -22.91
C PRO A 95 -3.46 -25.79 -21.46
N LYS A 96 -2.46 -26.27 -20.71
CA LYS A 96 -2.36 -26.01 -19.25
C LYS A 96 -2.35 -24.52 -18.90
N ASP A 97 -1.73 -23.71 -19.74
CA ASP A 97 -1.63 -22.25 -19.68
C ASP A 97 -2.95 -21.52 -19.99
N GLN A 98 -3.93 -22.20 -20.57
CA GLN A 98 -5.26 -21.65 -20.93
C GLN A 98 -6.39 -22.16 -20.04
N ARG A 99 -6.09 -23.05 -19.08
CA ARG A 99 -7.10 -23.62 -18.17
C ARG A 99 -7.60 -22.60 -17.14
N THR A 100 -6.75 -21.64 -16.79
CA THR A 100 -7.09 -20.57 -15.87
C THR A 100 -6.74 -19.22 -16.46
N ILE A 101 -7.60 -18.24 -16.25
CA ILE A 101 -7.44 -16.85 -16.68
C ILE A 101 -7.58 -15.90 -15.49
N GLY A 102 -7.44 -14.61 -15.75
CA GLY A 102 -7.91 -13.55 -14.85
C GLY A 102 -9.30 -13.06 -15.26
N GLU A 103 -9.96 -12.31 -14.38
CA GLU A 103 -11.16 -11.54 -14.72
C GLU A 103 -10.79 -10.47 -15.76
N ILE A 104 -11.62 -10.34 -16.80
CA ILE A 104 -11.46 -9.38 -17.90
C ILE A 104 -12.72 -8.54 -18.12
N SER A 105 -13.84 -8.84 -17.46
CA SER A 105 -15.08 -8.06 -17.58
C SER A 105 -15.60 -7.64 -16.21
N ALA A 106 -16.05 -6.39 -16.12
CA ALA A 106 -16.73 -5.86 -14.94
C ALA A 106 -17.97 -6.69 -14.57
N LYS A 107 -18.65 -7.27 -15.55
CA LYS A 107 -19.83 -8.15 -15.33
C LYS A 107 -19.47 -9.35 -14.46
N GLN A 108 -18.28 -9.94 -14.66
CA GLN A 108 -17.82 -11.07 -13.86
C GLN A 108 -17.74 -10.71 -12.37
N VAL A 109 -17.20 -9.52 -12.08
CA VAL A 109 -17.07 -9.00 -10.72
C VAL A 109 -18.43 -8.68 -10.12
N PHE A 110 -19.28 -7.96 -10.85
CA PHE A 110 -20.61 -7.58 -10.37
C PHE A 110 -21.49 -8.82 -10.13
N ASP A 111 -21.44 -9.80 -11.02
CA ASP A 111 -22.19 -11.06 -10.91
C ASP A 111 -21.71 -11.89 -9.71
N ARG A 112 -20.39 -12.04 -9.48
CA ARG A 112 -19.92 -12.82 -8.32
C ARG A 112 -20.26 -12.16 -6.99
N LEU A 113 -20.22 -10.82 -6.93
CA LEU A 113 -20.56 -10.07 -5.72
C LEU A 113 -22.05 -10.21 -5.42
N ALA A 114 -22.91 -9.75 -6.34
CA ALA A 114 -24.35 -9.77 -6.18
C ALA A 114 -24.88 -11.20 -6.02
N GLY A 115 -24.36 -12.16 -6.79
CA GLY A 115 -24.79 -13.54 -6.75
C GLY A 115 -24.46 -14.23 -5.43
N THR A 116 -23.31 -13.92 -4.83
CA THR A 116 -22.94 -14.46 -3.51
C THR A 116 -23.80 -13.87 -2.40
N TRP A 117 -24.10 -12.57 -2.45
CA TRP A 117 -25.03 -11.96 -1.50
C TRP A 117 -26.42 -12.57 -1.63
N THR A 118 -26.93 -12.76 -2.85
CA THR A 118 -28.22 -13.41 -3.06
C THR A 118 -28.20 -14.88 -2.59
N TYR A 119 -27.12 -15.62 -2.85
CA TYR A 119 -26.96 -17.02 -2.43
C TYR A 119 -27.06 -17.18 -0.92
N TRP A 120 -26.30 -16.38 -0.18
CA TRP A 120 -26.35 -16.40 1.29
C TRP A 120 -27.62 -15.77 1.85
N GLY A 121 -28.19 -14.77 1.17
CA GLY A 121 -29.50 -14.22 1.52
C GLY A 121 -30.62 -15.25 1.38
N TRP A 122 -30.58 -16.09 0.34
CA TRP A 122 -31.52 -17.20 0.16
C TRP A 122 -31.36 -18.23 1.28
N LYS A 123 -30.14 -18.70 1.53
CA LYS A 123 -29.85 -19.66 2.61
C LYS A 123 -30.23 -19.12 4.00
N GLY A 124 -30.05 -17.82 4.22
CA GLY A 124 -30.40 -17.14 5.46
C GLY A 124 -31.87 -16.75 5.60
N GLY A 125 -32.73 -17.07 4.61
CA GLY A 125 -34.17 -16.79 4.67
C GLY A 125 -34.56 -15.31 4.50
N TYR A 126 -33.72 -14.49 3.84
CA TYR A 126 -33.97 -13.04 3.68
C TYR A 126 -35.04 -12.71 2.63
N PHE A 127 -35.44 -13.65 1.78
CA PHE A 127 -36.36 -13.41 0.66
C PHE A 127 -37.68 -14.16 0.84
N ASP A 128 -38.82 -13.52 0.54
CA ASP A 128 -40.13 -14.16 0.63
C ASP A 128 -40.35 -15.15 -0.53
N THR A 129 -39.83 -14.81 -1.72
CA THR A 129 -40.01 -15.60 -2.95
C THR A 129 -38.72 -15.65 -3.79
N GLU A 130 -38.67 -16.59 -4.75
CA GLU A 130 -37.60 -16.65 -5.76
C GLU A 130 -37.53 -15.36 -6.59
N GLY A 131 -38.69 -14.74 -6.86
CA GLY A 131 -38.77 -13.46 -7.57
C GLY A 131 -38.11 -12.31 -6.80
N ASP A 132 -38.24 -12.28 -5.47
CA ASP A 132 -37.57 -11.28 -4.63
C ASP A 132 -36.05 -11.46 -4.63
N ALA A 133 -35.58 -12.71 -4.59
CA ALA A 133 -34.15 -13.03 -4.68
C ALA A 133 -33.56 -12.63 -6.05
N GLN A 134 -34.30 -12.87 -7.13
CA GLN A 134 -33.92 -12.46 -8.48
C GLN A 134 -33.92 -10.93 -8.62
N ALA A 135 -34.93 -10.23 -8.09
CA ALA A 135 -34.98 -8.77 -8.07
C ALA A 135 -33.80 -8.19 -7.29
N PHE A 136 -33.47 -8.75 -6.12
CA PHE A 136 -32.30 -8.37 -5.34
C PHE A 136 -31.01 -8.54 -6.13
N PHE A 137 -30.83 -9.67 -6.81
CA PHE A 137 -29.66 -9.92 -7.64
C PHE A 137 -29.53 -8.92 -8.80
N ASP A 138 -30.64 -8.61 -9.46
CA ASP A 138 -30.66 -7.70 -10.61
C ASP A 138 -30.39 -6.24 -10.21
N GLU A 139 -31.06 -5.75 -9.17
CA GLU A 139 -30.94 -4.38 -8.69
C GLU A 139 -29.50 -4.07 -8.24
N HIS A 140 -28.81 -5.00 -7.57
CA HIS A 140 -27.41 -4.81 -7.15
C HIS A 140 -26.44 -4.77 -8.32
N ARG A 141 -26.65 -5.61 -9.34
CA ARG A 141 -25.82 -5.57 -10.56
C ARG A 141 -25.97 -4.24 -11.28
N TYR A 142 -27.19 -3.72 -11.35
CA TYR A 142 -27.45 -2.39 -11.90
C TYR A 142 -26.74 -1.30 -11.07
N MET A 143 -26.93 -1.28 -9.75
CA MET A 143 -26.35 -0.27 -8.87
C MET A 143 -24.81 -0.24 -8.93
N LEU A 144 -24.16 -1.41 -9.00
CA LEU A 144 -22.71 -1.52 -9.17
C LEU A 144 -22.27 -1.03 -10.56
N ALA A 145 -22.98 -1.42 -11.61
CA ALA A 145 -22.67 -1.01 -12.99
C ALA A 145 -22.89 0.49 -13.23
N MET A 146 -23.80 1.13 -12.49
CA MET A 146 -24.09 2.56 -12.57
C MET A 146 -23.31 3.41 -11.55
N GLN A 147 -22.33 2.83 -10.83
CA GLN A 147 -21.52 3.51 -9.80
C GLN A 147 -22.35 4.21 -8.72
N MET A 148 -23.55 3.68 -8.42
CA MET A 148 -24.43 4.23 -7.38
C MET A 148 -23.88 3.97 -5.98
N VAL A 149 -23.03 2.96 -5.85
CA VAL A 149 -22.58 2.41 -4.57
C VAL A 149 -21.40 1.47 -4.79
N ALA A 150 -20.51 1.41 -3.81
CA ALA A 150 -19.44 0.43 -3.77
C ALA A 150 -19.27 -0.14 -2.36
N PRO A 151 -19.11 -1.47 -2.21
CA PRO A 151 -18.71 -2.07 -0.96
C PRO A 151 -17.23 -1.80 -0.66
N ASN A 152 -16.80 -2.01 0.58
CA ASN A 152 -15.40 -1.92 0.99
C ASN A 152 -14.50 -2.89 0.20
N SER A 153 -13.24 -2.52 0.01
CA SER A 153 -12.29 -3.28 -0.84
C SER A 153 -12.19 -4.79 -0.55
N PRO A 154 -12.19 -5.28 0.71
CA PRO A 154 -12.24 -6.72 0.99
C PRO A 154 -13.40 -7.49 0.34
N GLN A 155 -14.58 -6.88 0.16
CA GLN A 155 -15.69 -7.51 -0.58
C GLN A 155 -15.28 -7.76 -2.04
N TRP A 156 -14.71 -6.75 -2.70
CA TRP A 156 -14.21 -6.88 -4.06
C TRP A 156 -13.14 -7.97 -4.18
N PHE A 157 -12.28 -8.16 -3.18
CA PHE A 157 -11.20 -9.15 -3.25
C PHE A 157 -11.68 -10.58 -3.00
N ASN A 158 -12.57 -10.77 -2.03
CA ASN A 158 -12.80 -12.09 -1.42
C ASN A 158 -14.20 -12.65 -1.71
N THR A 159 -15.20 -11.79 -1.92
CA THR A 159 -16.60 -12.22 -2.02
C THR A 159 -16.87 -12.90 -3.37
N GLY A 160 -17.40 -14.12 -3.31
CA GLY A 160 -17.87 -14.86 -4.47
C GLY A 160 -16.83 -15.60 -5.28
N LEU A 161 -15.57 -15.66 -4.83
CA LEU A 161 -14.55 -16.49 -5.48
C LEU A 161 -14.93 -17.98 -5.44
N HIS A 162 -15.41 -18.47 -4.29
CA HIS A 162 -15.90 -19.84 -4.16
C HIS A 162 -17.22 -20.06 -4.90
N TRP A 163 -18.21 -19.17 -4.72
CA TRP A 163 -19.53 -19.32 -5.34
C TRP A 163 -19.49 -19.23 -6.87
N ALA A 164 -18.78 -18.27 -7.45
CA ALA A 164 -18.76 -18.04 -8.89
C ALA A 164 -17.81 -18.97 -9.64
N TYR A 165 -16.69 -19.38 -9.02
CA TYR A 165 -15.58 -20.05 -9.69
C TYR A 165 -15.14 -21.38 -9.06
N GLY A 166 -15.63 -21.72 -7.86
CA GLY A 166 -15.17 -22.88 -7.10
C GLY A 166 -13.73 -22.76 -6.59
N ILE A 167 -13.20 -21.53 -6.49
CA ILE A 167 -11.85 -21.28 -5.95
C ILE A 167 -11.88 -21.53 -4.45
N ASP A 168 -10.94 -22.36 -3.98
CA ASP A 168 -10.82 -22.72 -2.57
C ASP A 168 -9.36 -22.92 -2.12
N GLY A 169 -9.13 -23.07 -0.82
CA GLY A 169 -7.87 -23.40 -0.18
C GLY A 169 -8.08 -23.90 1.27
N PRO A 170 -7.05 -24.46 1.92
CA PRO A 170 -7.19 -24.98 3.28
C PRO A 170 -7.46 -23.84 4.28
N GLY A 171 -8.28 -24.12 5.30
CA GLY A 171 -8.55 -23.20 6.41
C GLY A 171 -7.28 -22.69 7.10
N GLN A 172 -7.30 -21.43 7.53
CA GLN A 172 -6.11 -20.71 8.03
C GLN A 172 -6.23 -20.22 9.48
N GLY A 173 -7.02 -20.94 10.28
CA GLY A 173 -7.31 -20.58 11.68
C GLY A 173 -8.39 -19.51 11.83
N HIS A 174 -9.29 -19.43 10.85
CA HIS A 174 -10.49 -18.59 10.90
C HIS A 174 -11.68 -19.34 11.52
N PHE A 175 -12.67 -18.59 11.97
CA PHE A 175 -13.89 -19.07 12.60
C PHE A 175 -15.10 -18.33 12.03
N TYR A 176 -16.26 -18.97 12.06
CA TYR A 176 -17.56 -18.38 11.73
C TYR A 176 -18.62 -18.92 12.67
N VAL A 177 -19.75 -18.24 12.78
CA VAL A 177 -20.93 -18.78 13.46
C VAL A 177 -21.84 -19.36 12.40
N ASP A 178 -22.15 -20.65 12.52
CA ASP A 178 -23.03 -21.33 11.58
C ASP A 178 -24.45 -20.76 11.69
N HIS A 179 -25.07 -20.43 10.56
CA HIS A 179 -26.31 -19.66 10.57
C HIS A 179 -27.55 -20.48 10.92
N GLU A 180 -27.49 -21.81 10.80
CA GLU A 180 -28.61 -22.71 11.10
C GLU A 180 -28.57 -23.12 12.58
N SER A 181 -27.40 -23.54 13.06
CA SER A 181 -27.20 -24.01 14.43
C SER A 181 -26.92 -22.89 15.43
N GLY A 182 -26.36 -21.76 14.97
CA GLY A 182 -25.85 -20.70 15.83
C GLY A 182 -24.54 -21.05 16.55
N GLU A 183 -23.89 -22.17 16.19
CA GLU A 183 -22.67 -22.64 16.84
C GLU A 183 -21.40 -22.06 16.20
N LEU A 184 -20.44 -21.68 17.05
CA LEU A 184 -19.11 -21.25 16.60
C LEU A 184 -18.35 -22.44 16.01
N THR A 185 -17.95 -22.31 14.75
CA THR A 185 -17.29 -23.35 13.96
C THR A 185 -15.95 -22.86 13.41
N ALA A 186 -14.95 -23.75 13.39
CA ALA A 186 -13.67 -23.47 12.76
C ALA A 186 -13.77 -23.67 11.24
N SER A 187 -13.26 -22.72 10.46
CA SER A 187 -13.30 -22.79 9.00
C SER A 187 -12.40 -23.90 8.47
N THR A 188 -12.97 -24.79 7.67
CA THR A 188 -12.24 -25.83 6.93
C THR A 188 -11.73 -25.32 5.57
N SER A 189 -12.39 -24.29 5.03
CA SER A 189 -12.11 -23.65 3.75
C SER A 189 -11.64 -22.19 3.91
N ALA A 190 -10.78 -21.74 3.02
CA ALA A 190 -10.29 -20.35 2.97
C ALA A 190 -11.23 -19.38 2.25
N TYR A 191 -12.19 -19.86 1.43
CA TYR A 191 -12.98 -19.00 0.55
C TYR A 191 -14.48 -19.31 0.52
N GLU A 192 -14.94 -20.45 1.04
CA GLU A 192 -16.38 -20.78 1.14
C GLU A 192 -17.13 -19.71 1.93
N HIS A 193 -16.60 -19.39 3.12
CA HIS A 193 -16.93 -18.20 3.86
C HIS A 193 -15.91 -17.10 3.52
N PRO A 194 -16.27 -16.00 2.85
CA PRO A 194 -15.33 -14.93 2.55
C PRO A 194 -14.94 -14.15 3.82
N GLN A 195 -13.86 -13.35 3.75
CA GLN A 195 -13.58 -12.28 4.71
C GLN A 195 -13.98 -10.92 4.09
N PRO A 196 -15.26 -10.50 4.17
CA PRO A 196 -15.75 -9.28 3.55
C PRO A 196 -15.57 -8.02 4.41
N HIS A 197 -15.18 -8.14 5.67
CA HIS A 197 -15.08 -7.01 6.60
C HIS A 197 -13.78 -6.22 6.38
N ALA A 198 -13.83 -4.89 6.49
CA ALA A 198 -12.63 -4.04 6.38
C ALA A 198 -12.08 -3.57 7.71
N CYS A 199 -12.95 -3.47 8.72
CA CYS A 199 -12.66 -2.79 9.98
C CYS A 199 -12.82 -3.75 11.13
N PHE A 200 -11.82 -3.81 11.99
CA PHE A 200 -11.78 -4.68 13.15
C PHE A 200 -11.33 -3.89 14.38
N ILE A 201 -11.99 -4.12 15.50
CA ILE A 201 -11.53 -3.67 16.81
C ILE A 201 -11.06 -4.91 17.55
N GLN A 202 -9.90 -4.84 18.19
CA GLN A 202 -9.33 -5.97 18.91
C GLN A 202 -8.94 -5.58 20.33
N SER A 203 -9.28 -6.43 21.28
CA SER A 203 -8.81 -6.30 22.66
C SER A 203 -7.35 -6.77 22.79
N VAL A 204 -6.68 -6.25 23.81
CA VAL A 204 -5.38 -6.71 24.26
C VAL A 204 -5.35 -6.81 25.78
N ALA A 205 -5.00 -7.98 26.29
CA ALA A 205 -4.77 -8.21 27.70
C ALA A 205 -3.30 -7.91 28.05
N ASP A 206 -3.06 -7.51 29.30
CA ASP A 206 -1.72 -7.28 29.86
C ASP A 206 -1.01 -8.61 30.20
N ASP A 207 -0.86 -9.44 29.18
CA ASP A 207 -0.18 -10.73 29.15
C ASP A 207 0.69 -10.83 27.90
N LEU A 208 1.87 -11.46 27.99
CA LEU A 208 2.81 -11.52 26.88
C LEU A 208 2.42 -12.53 25.80
N VAL A 209 2.04 -13.77 26.16
CA VAL A 209 1.97 -14.92 25.23
C VAL A 209 0.68 -15.74 25.30
N GLY A 210 -0.15 -15.54 26.33
CA GLY A 210 -1.44 -16.21 26.47
C GLY A 210 -2.45 -15.72 25.43
N ASP A 211 -3.56 -16.46 25.32
CA ASP A 211 -4.68 -16.11 24.45
C ASP A 211 -5.20 -14.71 24.79
N GLY A 212 -5.34 -13.84 23.78
CA GLY A 212 -5.72 -12.43 23.98
C GLY A 212 -4.60 -11.52 24.47
N GLY A 213 -3.39 -12.05 24.72
CA GLY A 213 -2.21 -11.28 25.08
C GLY A 213 -1.56 -10.54 23.91
N ILE A 214 -0.42 -9.90 24.17
CA ILE A 214 0.31 -9.04 23.23
C ILE A 214 0.79 -9.81 22.00
N MET A 215 1.41 -10.98 22.17
CA MET A 215 1.92 -11.76 21.03
C MET A 215 0.81 -12.39 20.19
N ASP A 216 -0.29 -12.80 20.84
CA ASP A 216 -1.47 -13.30 20.14
C ASP A 216 -2.14 -12.19 19.30
N LEU A 217 -2.20 -10.95 19.80
CA LEU A 217 -2.68 -9.82 19.00
C LEU A 217 -1.91 -9.69 17.67
N TRP A 218 -0.58 -9.75 17.68
CA TRP A 218 0.21 -9.66 16.44
C TRP A 218 -0.11 -10.77 15.45
N VAL A 219 -0.38 -11.99 15.93
CA VAL A 219 -0.80 -13.12 15.08
C VAL A 219 -2.18 -12.86 14.47
N ARG A 220 -3.13 -12.39 15.27
CA ARG A 220 -4.48 -12.04 14.79
C ARG A 220 -4.45 -10.89 13.78
N GLU A 221 -3.66 -9.86 14.03
CA GLU A 221 -3.43 -8.76 13.09
C GLU A 221 -2.80 -9.22 11.78
N ALA A 222 -1.80 -10.11 11.83
CA ALA A 222 -1.18 -10.66 10.64
C ALA A 222 -2.19 -11.39 9.74
N ARG A 223 -3.11 -12.16 10.34
CA ARG A 223 -4.22 -12.80 9.61
C ARG A 223 -5.13 -11.76 8.96
N LEU A 224 -5.47 -10.67 9.65
CA LEU A 224 -6.29 -9.59 9.09
C LEU A 224 -5.61 -8.88 7.91
N PHE A 225 -4.34 -8.53 8.05
CA PHE A 225 -3.58 -7.82 7.02
C PHE A 225 -3.42 -8.67 5.75
N LYS A 226 -3.27 -9.99 5.89
CA LYS A 226 -3.20 -10.93 4.75
C LYS A 226 -4.39 -10.80 3.81
N TYR A 227 -5.60 -10.65 4.36
CA TYR A 227 -6.85 -10.51 3.60
C TYR A 227 -7.23 -9.03 3.35
N GLY A 228 -6.30 -8.10 3.57
CA GLY A 228 -6.45 -6.69 3.26
C GLY A 228 -7.39 -5.92 4.20
N SER A 229 -7.57 -6.39 5.43
CA SER A 229 -8.37 -5.70 6.46
C SER A 229 -7.50 -4.82 7.35
N GLY A 230 -8.09 -3.80 7.98
CA GLY A 230 -7.44 -2.94 8.96
C GLY A 230 -7.96 -3.20 10.37
N THR A 231 -7.18 -2.87 11.39
CA THR A 231 -7.49 -3.18 12.79
C THR A 231 -7.08 -2.06 13.74
N GLY A 232 -7.80 -1.89 14.85
CA GLY A 232 -7.39 -1.00 15.92
C GLY A 232 -7.57 -1.62 17.30
N SER A 233 -6.74 -1.15 18.24
CA SER A 233 -6.74 -1.61 19.62
C SER A 233 -6.44 -0.46 20.56
N ASN A 234 -7.08 -0.48 21.74
CA ASN A 234 -6.71 0.38 22.85
C ASN A 234 -5.68 -0.34 23.73
N PHE A 235 -4.48 0.24 23.83
CA PHE A 235 -3.34 -0.34 24.55
C PHE A 235 -3.28 0.09 26.02
N SER A 236 -4.28 0.84 26.49
CA SER A 236 -4.30 1.40 27.84
C SER A 236 -4.47 0.37 28.95
N SER A 237 -4.84 -0.87 28.61
CA SER A 237 -4.85 -1.99 29.57
C SER A 237 -3.44 -2.45 29.95
N LEU A 238 -2.44 -2.21 29.09
CA LEU A 238 -1.06 -2.63 29.33
C LEU A 238 -0.43 -1.83 30.46
N ARG A 239 0.39 -2.48 31.27
CA ARG A 239 1.10 -1.78 32.35
C ARG A 239 2.17 -0.82 31.81
N GLY A 240 2.28 0.34 32.44
CA GLY A 240 3.28 1.36 32.08
C GLY A 240 4.71 0.98 32.42
N GLU A 241 5.66 1.79 31.95
CA GLU A 241 7.08 1.59 32.20
C GLU A 241 7.38 1.59 33.72
N GLY A 242 8.20 0.65 34.17
CA GLY A 242 8.61 0.58 35.58
C GLY A 242 7.62 -0.12 36.51
N GLU A 243 6.39 -0.44 36.07
CA GLU A 243 5.43 -1.23 36.84
C GLU A 243 5.93 -2.67 37.08
N LYS A 244 5.52 -3.30 38.19
CA LYS A 244 6.04 -4.63 38.59
C LYS A 244 5.56 -5.75 37.66
N LEU A 245 6.42 -6.74 37.45
CA LEU A 245 6.08 -8.01 36.79
C LEU A 245 5.84 -9.12 37.82
N SER A 246 4.97 -10.09 37.48
CA SER A 246 4.63 -11.23 38.36
C SER A 246 5.83 -12.12 38.67
N GLY A 247 6.73 -12.34 37.69
CA GLY A 247 7.96 -13.12 37.83
C GLY A 247 9.15 -12.37 38.45
N GLY A 248 8.95 -11.13 38.91
CA GLY A 248 10.03 -10.23 39.31
C GLY A 248 10.53 -9.35 38.16
N GLY A 249 11.11 -8.19 38.49
CA GLY A 249 11.55 -7.17 37.51
C GLY A 249 10.53 -6.04 37.29
N ARG A 250 10.73 -5.27 36.22
CA ARG A 250 9.93 -4.10 35.85
C ARG A 250 9.53 -4.17 34.38
N SER A 251 8.33 -3.68 34.07
CA SER A 251 7.81 -3.56 32.72
C SER A 251 8.66 -2.63 31.86
N SER A 252 8.78 -2.96 30.57
CA SER A 252 9.38 -2.12 29.53
C SER A 252 8.42 -1.02 29.00
N GLY A 253 7.21 -0.94 29.56
CA GLY A 253 6.15 -0.03 29.10
C GLY A 253 5.54 -0.40 27.75
N LEU A 254 4.44 0.26 27.39
CA LEU A 254 3.70 -0.05 26.16
C LEU A 254 4.50 0.34 24.90
N MET A 255 5.35 1.37 24.99
CA MET A 255 6.10 1.89 23.85
C MET A 255 7.03 0.86 23.21
N SER A 256 7.58 -0.05 24.02
CA SER A 256 8.43 -1.13 23.54
C SER A 256 7.67 -2.09 22.62
N PHE A 257 6.43 -2.42 22.96
CA PHE A 257 5.57 -3.31 22.18
C PHE A 257 4.99 -2.62 20.94
N LEU A 258 4.61 -1.34 21.04
CA LEU A 258 4.13 -0.59 19.89
C LEU A 258 5.16 -0.52 18.76
N LYS A 259 6.45 -0.37 19.08
CA LYS A 259 7.54 -0.36 18.10
C LYS A 259 7.71 -1.70 17.39
N ILE A 260 7.61 -2.82 18.11
CA ILE A 260 7.62 -4.17 17.50
C ILE A 260 6.45 -4.31 16.54
N GLY A 261 5.30 -3.85 16.98
CA GLY A 261 4.08 -3.89 16.22
C GLY A 261 4.06 -3.16 14.92
N ASP A 262 4.55 -1.93 14.97
CA ASP A 262 4.73 -1.08 13.80
C ASP A 262 5.61 -1.78 12.74
N ARG A 263 6.69 -2.44 13.17
CA ARG A 263 7.56 -3.21 12.27
C ARG A 263 6.87 -4.45 11.72
N ALA A 264 6.12 -5.17 12.54
CA ALA A 264 5.36 -6.33 12.09
C ALA A 264 4.32 -5.92 11.02
N ALA A 265 3.59 -4.83 11.24
CA ALA A 265 2.63 -4.30 10.27
C ALA A 265 3.32 -3.89 8.95
N GLY A 266 4.46 -3.20 9.02
CA GLY A 266 5.23 -2.81 7.82
C GLY A 266 5.76 -3.98 6.99
N ALA A 267 6.01 -5.15 7.62
CA ALA A 267 6.49 -6.35 6.94
C ALA A 267 5.39 -7.13 6.19
N ILE A 268 4.11 -6.91 6.52
CA ILE A 268 3.00 -7.71 5.98
C ILE A 268 2.28 -6.95 4.85
N LYS A 269 2.15 -7.61 3.69
CA LYS A 269 1.41 -7.11 2.52
C LYS A 269 0.36 -8.14 2.10
N SER A 270 -0.82 -7.72 1.65
CA SER A 270 -1.88 -8.64 1.21
C SER A 270 -1.49 -9.36 -0.09
N GLY A 271 -1.69 -10.68 -0.15
CA GLY A 271 -1.29 -11.50 -1.30
C GLY A 271 -2.16 -11.24 -2.54
N GLY A 272 -1.62 -10.53 -3.54
CA GLY A 272 -2.24 -10.30 -4.85
C GLY A 272 -2.60 -8.85 -5.17
N THR A 273 -2.67 -7.99 -4.15
CA THR A 273 -2.88 -6.54 -4.28
C THR A 273 -1.93 -5.81 -3.33
N THR A 274 -1.29 -4.72 -3.76
CA THR A 274 -0.25 -3.98 -3.03
C THR A 274 -0.80 -3.15 -1.84
N ARG A 275 -1.74 -3.68 -1.04
CA ARG A 275 -2.29 -2.98 0.12
C ARG A 275 -1.37 -3.18 1.33
N ARG A 276 -0.89 -2.07 1.90
CA ARG A 276 -0.15 -2.04 3.18
C ARG A 276 -1.10 -2.31 4.36
N ALA A 277 -0.57 -2.85 5.45
CA ALA A 277 -1.28 -2.97 6.71
C ALA A 277 -1.78 -1.58 7.19
N ALA A 278 -2.94 -1.57 7.85
CA ALA A 278 -3.53 -0.37 8.43
C ALA A 278 -3.91 -0.65 9.89
N LYS A 279 -3.27 0.07 10.82
CA LYS A 279 -3.40 -0.13 12.27
C LYS A 279 -3.81 1.18 12.96
N MET A 280 -4.70 1.10 13.95
CA MET A 280 -4.95 2.17 14.93
C MET A 280 -4.40 1.76 16.30
N VAL A 281 -3.68 2.69 16.93
CA VAL A 281 -3.23 2.57 18.31
C VAL A 281 -3.94 3.65 19.12
N VAL A 282 -4.74 3.24 20.09
CA VAL A 282 -5.41 4.16 21.03
C VAL A 282 -4.76 4.08 22.41
N VAL A 283 -4.53 5.23 23.03
CA VAL A 283 -4.08 5.32 24.43
C VAL A 283 -4.92 6.38 25.17
N ASP A 284 -5.36 6.04 26.38
CA ASP A 284 -6.18 6.88 27.24
C ASP A 284 -5.31 7.96 27.89
N ALA A 285 -5.86 9.16 28.05
CA ALA A 285 -5.12 10.33 28.55
C ALA A 285 -4.59 10.19 30.00
N ASP A 286 -5.04 9.20 30.76
CA ASP A 286 -4.59 8.90 32.13
C ASP A 286 -3.50 7.81 32.18
N HIS A 287 -3.06 7.28 31.04
CA HIS A 287 -2.07 6.22 31.02
C HIS A 287 -0.66 6.72 31.47
N PRO A 288 0.12 5.96 32.27
CA PRO A 288 1.45 6.39 32.74
C PRO A 288 2.43 6.77 31.62
N ASP A 289 2.37 6.07 30.49
CA ASP A 289 3.25 6.30 29.32
C ASP A 289 2.69 7.33 28.31
N ILE A 290 1.60 8.05 28.64
CA ILE A 290 0.89 8.92 27.67
C ILE A 290 1.78 10.00 27.06
N GLU A 291 2.65 10.63 27.86
CA GLU A 291 3.55 11.69 27.37
C GLU A 291 4.51 11.15 26.31
N SER A 292 5.11 9.98 26.55
CA SER A 292 6.02 9.33 25.59
C SER A 292 5.30 8.86 24.33
N TYR A 293 4.03 8.45 24.45
CA TYR A 293 3.20 8.08 23.33
C TYR A 293 2.88 9.27 22.42
N VAL A 294 2.51 10.41 23.00
CA VAL A 294 2.23 11.66 22.26
C VAL A 294 3.47 12.16 21.53
N ASP A 295 4.63 12.15 22.20
CA ASP A 295 5.90 12.65 21.64
C ASP A 295 6.53 11.68 20.62
N TRP A 296 6.01 10.44 20.50
CA TRP A 296 6.67 9.36 19.75
C TRP A 296 6.88 9.71 18.28
N LYS A 297 5.80 10.01 17.54
CA LYS A 297 5.89 10.28 16.09
C LYS A 297 6.68 11.54 15.78
N VAL A 298 6.56 12.58 16.62
CA VAL A 298 7.35 13.81 16.50
C VAL A 298 8.85 13.49 16.54
N ALA A 299 9.28 12.68 17.51
CA ALA A 299 10.67 12.27 17.64
C ALA A 299 11.15 11.42 16.44
N GLU A 300 10.29 10.60 15.85
CA GLU A 300 10.64 9.79 14.66
C GLU A 300 10.75 10.65 13.40
N GLU A 301 9.90 11.66 13.19
CA GLU A 301 10.06 12.64 12.09
C GLU A 301 11.37 13.43 12.21
N GLN A 302 11.72 13.86 13.43
CA GLN A 302 12.98 14.55 13.70
C GLN A 302 14.21 13.67 13.38
N LYS A 303 14.12 12.36 13.61
CA LYS A 303 15.18 11.41 13.22
C LYS A 303 15.31 11.32 11.70
N VAL A 304 14.21 11.26 10.96
CA VAL A 304 14.24 11.25 9.48
C VAL A 304 14.93 12.51 8.98
N ALA A 305 14.54 13.69 9.47
CA ALA A 305 15.19 14.96 9.10
C ALA A 305 16.71 14.92 9.38
N ALA A 306 17.11 14.45 10.56
CA ALA A 306 18.52 14.34 10.93
C ALA A 306 19.31 13.36 10.04
N LEU A 307 18.71 12.22 9.66
CA LEU A 307 19.32 11.23 8.75
C LEU A 307 19.50 11.79 7.35
N VAL A 308 18.47 12.45 6.81
CA VAL A 308 18.50 13.07 5.47
C VAL A 308 19.57 14.17 5.44
N THR A 309 19.47 15.15 6.33
CA THR A 309 20.44 16.26 6.42
C THR A 309 21.86 15.75 6.66
N GLY A 310 22.04 14.82 7.60
CA GLY A 310 23.34 14.23 7.92
C GLY A 310 23.95 13.47 6.73
N SER A 311 23.15 12.74 5.96
CA SER A 311 23.63 12.01 4.77
C SER A 311 24.11 12.97 3.67
N LYS A 312 23.37 14.06 3.40
CA LYS A 312 23.74 15.10 2.43
C LYS A 312 25.02 15.84 2.83
N ILE A 313 25.14 16.24 4.10
CA ILE A 313 26.34 16.90 4.63
C ILE A 313 27.56 15.98 4.52
N ASN A 314 27.44 14.72 4.93
CA ASN A 314 28.51 13.75 4.80
C ASN A 314 28.90 13.57 3.33
N ALA A 315 27.95 13.41 2.42
CA ALA A 315 28.22 13.26 1.00
C ALA A 315 28.98 14.47 0.42
N LYS A 316 28.50 15.69 0.67
CA LYS A 316 29.11 16.95 0.21
C LYS A 316 30.57 17.06 0.67
N HIS A 317 30.81 16.95 1.98
CA HIS A 317 32.13 17.22 2.54
C HIS A 317 33.12 16.06 2.38
N LEU A 318 32.68 14.80 2.48
CA LEU A 318 33.57 13.66 2.30
C LEU A 318 34.01 13.51 0.84
N LYS A 319 33.11 13.77 -0.14
CA LYS A 319 33.51 13.84 -1.56
C LYS A 319 34.50 14.97 -1.81
N ALA A 320 34.30 16.14 -1.19
CA ALA A 320 35.25 17.26 -1.29
C ALA A 320 36.63 16.92 -0.71
N VAL A 321 36.67 16.26 0.46
CA VAL A 321 37.92 15.77 1.07
C VAL A 321 38.62 14.76 0.15
N LEU A 322 37.90 13.78 -0.41
CA LEU A 322 38.48 12.81 -1.34
C LEU A 322 39.02 13.50 -2.60
N LYS A 323 38.26 14.43 -3.18
CA LYS A 323 38.68 15.21 -4.34
C LYS A 323 39.94 16.02 -4.07
N ALA A 324 40.07 16.59 -2.86
CA ALA A 324 41.28 17.31 -2.44
C ALA A 324 42.50 16.39 -2.28
N CYS A 325 42.30 15.12 -1.91
CA CYS A 325 43.35 14.10 -1.91
C CYS A 325 43.74 13.67 -3.34
N VAL A 326 42.76 13.47 -4.23
CA VAL A 326 42.97 12.92 -5.58
C VAL A 326 43.54 13.95 -6.56
N ASN A 327 43.10 15.21 -6.49
CA ASN A 327 43.50 16.28 -7.41
C ASN A 327 44.73 17.06 -6.93
N CYS A 328 45.59 16.42 -6.15
CA CYS A 328 46.79 17.03 -5.60
C CYS A 328 48.02 16.69 -6.45
N ASP A 329 48.82 17.70 -6.80
CA ASP A 329 50.06 17.57 -7.59
C ASP A 329 51.32 17.30 -6.73
N GLY A 330 51.14 16.81 -5.49
CA GLY A 330 52.21 16.54 -4.54
C GLY A 330 52.91 15.19 -4.79
N ASN A 331 54.18 15.08 -4.39
CA ASN A 331 54.96 13.85 -4.57
C ASN A 331 54.66 12.81 -3.46
N GLY A 332 54.39 11.56 -3.82
CA GLY A 332 54.22 10.47 -2.86
C GLY A 332 53.01 10.65 -1.95
N ASP A 333 53.20 10.51 -0.63
CA ASP A 333 52.12 10.59 0.38
C ASP A 333 51.72 12.03 0.76
N ASP A 334 52.38 13.05 0.20
CA ASP A 334 52.17 14.46 0.56
C ASP A 334 50.72 14.93 0.29
N CYS A 335 50.04 14.30 -0.67
CA CYS A 335 48.65 14.61 -0.99
C CYS A 335 47.64 14.20 0.08
N PHE A 336 48.03 13.31 0.99
CA PHE A 336 47.20 12.80 2.08
C PHE A 336 47.59 13.38 3.45
N ASP A 337 48.56 14.31 3.49
CA ASP A 337 48.99 15.00 4.69
C ASP A 337 48.35 16.40 4.75
N PRO A 338 47.45 16.67 5.71
CA PRO A 338 46.82 17.99 5.87
C PRO A 338 47.81 19.13 6.10
N GLU A 339 49.01 18.87 6.62
CA GLU A 339 50.02 19.93 6.81
C GLU A 339 50.74 20.30 5.50
N LYS A 340 50.72 19.42 4.49
CA LYS A 340 51.38 19.62 3.20
C LYS A 340 50.43 19.88 2.03
N ASN A 341 49.16 19.51 2.16
CA ASN A 341 48.10 19.79 1.18
C ASN A 341 47.13 20.86 1.75
N PRO A 342 47.29 22.15 1.38
CA PRO A 342 46.43 23.22 1.87
C PRO A 342 44.95 23.07 1.48
N ALA A 343 44.68 22.47 0.31
CA ALA A 343 43.31 22.19 -0.13
C ALA A 343 42.66 21.15 0.78
N LEU A 344 43.36 20.05 1.07
CA LEU A 344 42.91 19.04 2.03
C LEU A 344 42.71 19.65 3.43
N LYS A 345 43.64 20.49 3.90
CA LYS A 345 43.49 21.21 5.19
C LYS A 345 42.23 22.07 5.24
N ARG A 346 41.92 22.76 4.14
CA ARG A 346 40.70 23.58 4.00
C ARG A 346 39.45 22.71 4.05
N GLU A 347 39.39 21.64 3.25
CA GLU A 347 38.23 20.76 3.22
C GLU A 347 38.01 20.01 4.55
N ILE A 348 39.08 19.63 5.25
CA ILE A 348 38.99 19.06 6.61
C ILE A 348 38.39 20.08 7.60
N LYS A 349 38.81 21.34 7.55
CA LYS A 349 38.24 22.40 8.40
C LYS A 349 36.77 22.64 8.05
N ALA A 350 36.41 22.64 6.77
CA ALA A 350 35.03 22.79 6.33
C ALA A 350 34.16 21.61 6.82
N ALA A 351 34.63 20.37 6.64
CA ALA A 351 33.95 19.17 7.12
C ALA A 351 33.74 19.19 8.64
N ARG A 352 34.75 19.59 9.42
CA ARG A 352 34.64 19.75 10.88
C ARG A 352 33.66 20.85 11.28
N LYS A 353 33.68 21.98 10.58
CA LYS A 353 32.73 23.09 10.81
C LYS A 353 31.29 22.62 10.53
N ALA A 354 31.11 21.73 9.57
CA ALA A 354 29.84 21.08 9.25
C ALA A 354 29.52 19.83 10.10
N CYS A 355 30.23 19.62 11.24
CA CYS A 355 30.00 18.52 12.18
C CYS A 355 30.21 17.10 11.62
N VAL A 356 30.98 16.94 10.53
CA VAL A 356 31.39 15.61 10.03
C VAL A 356 32.36 14.98 11.02
N ALA A 357 32.12 13.71 11.37
CA ALA A 357 32.94 12.98 12.33
C ALA A 357 34.41 12.84 11.88
N ASP A 358 35.35 13.14 12.78
CA ASP A 358 36.79 13.05 12.51
C ASP A 358 37.23 11.65 12.04
N ALA A 359 36.58 10.60 12.54
CA ALA A 359 36.83 9.23 12.10
C ALA A 359 36.48 9.02 10.62
N ALA A 360 35.37 9.59 10.14
CA ALA A 360 34.95 9.51 8.74
C ALA A 360 35.94 10.26 7.84
N ILE A 361 36.35 11.47 8.23
CA ILE A 361 37.34 12.27 7.49
C ILE A 361 38.66 11.49 7.33
N ARG A 362 39.18 10.94 8.43
CA ARG A 362 40.42 10.14 8.40
C ARG A 362 40.28 8.90 7.51
N ARG A 363 39.14 8.20 7.59
CA ARG A 363 38.84 7.05 6.74
C ARG A 363 38.87 7.42 5.26
N ILE A 364 38.31 8.57 4.86
CA ILE A 364 38.32 9.01 3.47
C ILE A 364 39.71 9.40 2.97
N ILE A 365 40.54 10.01 3.82
CA ILE A 365 41.95 10.27 3.47
C ILE A 365 42.70 8.96 3.24
N GLN A 366 42.48 7.95 4.08
CA GLN A 366 43.03 6.60 3.90
C GLN A 366 42.48 5.92 2.64
N TYR A 367 41.21 6.16 2.30
CA TYR A 367 40.58 5.64 1.09
C TYR A 367 41.22 6.25 -0.16
N GLY A 368 41.44 7.57 -0.18
CA GLY A 368 42.21 8.24 -1.23
C GLY A 368 43.64 7.68 -1.36
N ARG A 369 44.32 7.41 -0.23
CA ARG A 369 45.67 6.82 -0.23
C ARG A 369 45.73 5.44 -0.87
N GLN A 370 44.64 4.68 -0.80
CA GLN A 370 44.52 3.36 -1.43
C GLN A 370 44.18 3.42 -2.94
N GLY A 371 44.05 4.62 -3.51
CA GLY A 371 43.85 4.82 -4.95
C GLY A 371 42.39 4.94 -5.37
N TYR A 372 41.44 5.00 -4.44
CA TYR A 372 40.03 5.28 -4.75
C TYR A 372 39.86 6.75 -5.17
N LYS A 373 39.16 6.97 -6.29
CA LYS A 373 38.96 8.30 -6.89
C LYS A 373 37.55 8.85 -6.76
N ASP A 374 36.63 8.00 -6.36
CA ASP A 374 35.23 8.35 -6.16
C ASP A 374 34.70 7.68 -4.90
N LEU A 375 33.62 8.23 -4.37
CA LEU A 375 32.98 7.78 -3.15
C LEU A 375 31.49 7.65 -3.38
N ASP A 376 31.02 6.42 -3.36
CA ASP A 376 29.59 6.14 -3.32
C ASP A 376 29.11 6.20 -1.86
N LEU A 377 28.31 7.22 -1.54
CA LEU A 377 27.68 7.39 -0.24
C LEU A 377 26.17 7.41 -0.46
N ALA A 378 25.46 6.57 0.27
CA ALA A 378 24.01 6.63 0.32
C ALA A 378 23.56 8.03 0.78
N ILE A 379 22.77 8.70 -0.06
CA ILE A 379 22.08 9.93 0.29
C ILE A 379 20.64 9.55 0.53
N TYR A 380 20.11 9.87 1.71
CA TYR A 380 18.71 9.63 2.04
C TYR A 380 17.82 10.82 1.61
N ASP A 381 16.54 10.57 1.36
CA ASP A 381 15.52 11.59 1.11
C ASP A 381 14.36 11.50 2.11
N THR A 382 13.46 12.46 1.96
CA THR A 382 12.18 12.53 2.65
C THR A 382 11.09 11.76 1.89
N ASP A 383 11.42 10.86 0.95
CA ASP A 383 10.38 10.03 0.33
C ASP A 383 9.85 9.06 1.38
N TRP A 384 8.53 8.95 1.50
CA TRP A 384 7.89 8.11 2.52
C TRP A 384 8.12 6.61 2.29
N ASP A 385 8.44 6.21 1.05
CA ASP A 385 8.93 4.87 0.69
C ASP A 385 10.47 4.76 0.75
N GLY A 386 11.16 5.85 1.07
CA GLY A 386 12.62 5.94 1.13
C GLY A 386 13.22 5.27 2.36
N GLU A 387 14.50 4.93 2.27
CA GLU A 387 15.21 4.18 3.32
C GLU A 387 15.17 4.88 4.69
N ALA A 388 15.25 6.22 4.74
CA ALA A 388 15.17 6.95 6.00
C ALA A 388 13.84 6.70 6.73
N TYR A 389 12.70 6.81 6.05
CA TYR A 389 11.40 6.53 6.64
C TYR A 389 11.23 5.05 7.02
N LEU A 390 11.81 4.13 6.24
CA LEU A 390 11.82 2.69 6.57
C LEU A 390 12.67 2.36 7.81
N THR A 391 13.60 3.23 8.23
CA THR A 391 14.45 3.01 9.41
C THR A 391 13.85 3.54 10.71
N VAL A 392 12.83 4.38 10.67
CA VAL A 392 12.15 4.91 11.87
C VAL A 392 10.91 4.09 12.23
N ALA A 393 10.37 4.28 13.43
CA ALA A 393 9.16 3.58 13.89
C ALA A 393 7.92 4.48 13.83
N GLY A 394 6.74 3.89 14.02
CA GLY A 394 5.46 4.58 14.13
C GLY A 394 4.82 4.97 12.79
N GLN A 395 5.37 4.54 11.65
CA GLN A 395 4.91 4.93 10.32
C GLN A 395 3.78 4.04 9.76
N ASN A 396 3.55 2.88 10.37
CA ASN A 396 2.56 1.89 9.94
C ASN A 396 1.30 1.86 10.83
N SER A 397 1.11 2.89 11.66
CA SER A 397 -0.06 3.04 12.52
C SER A 397 -0.55 4.48 12.56
N ASN A 398 -1.86 4.65 12.69
CA ASN A 398 -2.49 5.89 13.12
C ASN A 398 -2.52 5.91 14.66
N ASN A 399 -2.25 7.07 15.25
CA ASN A 399 -2.24 7.23 16.70
C ASN A 399 -3.41 8.12 17.13
N SER A 400 -4.11 7.75 18.20
CA SER A 400 -5.14 8.58 18.79
C SER A 400 -5.08 8.56 20.30
N VAL A 401 -5.25 9.72 20.91
CA VAL A 401 -5.47 9.84 22.35
C VAL A 401 -6.98 9.82 22.62
N ARG A 402 -7.38 9.00 23.57
CA ARG A 402 -8.77 8.92 24.01
C ARG A 402 -8.95 9.75 25.29
N VAL A 403 -9.88 10.71 25.23
CA VAL A 403 -10.11 11.71 26.27
C VAL A 403 -11.54 11.62 26.80
N THR A 404 -11.72 11.82 28.10
CA THR A 404 -13.03 11.95 28.73
C THR A 404 -13.43 13.42 28.87
N ASP A 405 -14.72 13.69 29.08
CA ASP A 405 -15.20 15.03 29.41
C ASP A 405 -14.52 15.59 30.67
N ASP A 406 -14.22 14.75 31.66
CA ASP A 406 -13.53 15.16 32.88
C ASP A 406 -12.11 15.67 32.61
N PHE A 407 -11.39 15.02 31.70
CA PHE A 407 -10.07 15.52 31.26
C PHE A 407 -10.20 16.89 30.58
N LEU A 408 -11.15 17.04 29.65
CA LEU A 408 -11.32 18.30 28.91
C LEU A 408 -11.78 19.45 29.81
N ARG A 409 -12.68 19.17 30.77
CA ARG A 409 -13.05 20.14 31.82
C ARG A 409 -11.85 20.50 32.71
N ALA A 410 -10.98 19.54 33.03
CA ALA A 410 -9.73 19.81 33.75
C ALA A 410 -8.76 20.68 32.94
N VAL A 411 -8.69 20.52 31.61
CA VAL A 411 -7.92 21.40 30.71
C VAL A 411 -8.46 22.84 30.76
N GLU A 412 -9.77 23.02 30.63
CA GLU A 412 -10.41 24.35 30.69
C GLU A 412 -10.19 25.02 32.06
N ALA A 413 -10.28 24.25 33.15
CA ALA A 413 -10.09 24.72 34.52
C ALA A 413 -8.62 24.82 34.98
N ASP A 414 -7.64 24.45 34.14
CA ASP A 414 -6.21 24.34 34.50
C ASP A 414 -5.94 23.48 35.75
N ALA A 415 -6.73 22.41 35.89
CA ALA A 415 -6.68 21.50 37.00
C ALA A 415 -5.59 20.43 36.85
N ASP A 416 -5.30 19.75 37.95
CA ASP A 416 -4.37 18.63 37.98
C ASP A 416 -5.03 17.38 37.36
N TRP A 417 -4.21 16.55 36.70
CA TRP A 417 -4.59 15.28 36.09
C TRP A 417 -3.67 14.17 36.58
N ASN A 418 -4.25 13.03 36.98
CA ASN A 418 -3.50 11.92 37.54
C ASN A 418 -3.28 10.84 36.48
N LEU A 419 -2.02 10.43 36.31
CA LEU A 419 -1.67 9.25 35.51
C LEU A 419 -1.75 8.01 36.39
N ILE A 420 -2.50 6.99 35.99
CA ILE A 420 -2.92 5.88 36.85
C ILE A 420 -2.26 4.56 36.43
N ARG A 421 -1.58 3.91 37.37
CA ARG A 421 -0.95 2.60 37.18
C ARG A 421 -1.98 1.50 36.93
N ARG A 422 -1.73 0.63 35.95
CA ARG A 422 -2.67 -0.44 35.59
C ARG A 422 -2.63 -1.65 36.51
N THR A 423 -1.53 -1.83 37.24
CA THR A 423 -1.35 -2.99 38.14
C THR A 423 -2.01 -2.84 39.52
N ASP A 424 -2.14 -1.62 40.05
CA ASP A 424 -2.67 -1.36 41.39
C ASP A 424 -3.61 -0.14 41.51
N GLY A 425 -3.90 0.56 40.40
CA GLY A 425 -4.79 1.72 40.38
C GLY A 425 -4.26 2.96 41.09
N LYS A 426 -3.00 2.96 41.54
CA LYS A 426 -2.41 4.12 42.23
C LYS A 426 -1.92 5.15 41.23
N VAL A 427 -1.83 6.40 41.69
CA VAL A 427 -1.23 7.50 40.91
C VAL A 427 0.25 7.21 40.69
N SER A 428 0.66 7.16 39.42
CA SER A 428 2.05 7.12 38.98
C SER A 428 2.70 8.50 39.06
N LYS A 429 2.01 9.49 38.50
CA LYS A 429 2.44 10.89 38.38
C LYS A 429 1.21 11.79 38.29
N THR A 430 1.26 12.97 38.89
CA THR A 430 0.27 14.04 38.70
C THR A 430 0.89 15.11 37.81
N ILE A 431 0.15 15.55 36.80
CA ILE A 431 0.55 16.59 35.84
C ILE A 431 -0.55 17.65 35.74
N LYS A 432 -0.29 18.78 35.09
CA LYS A 432 -1.39 19.68 34.70
C LYS A 432 -2.10 19.11 33.47
N ALA A 433 -3.44 19.09 33.50
CA ALA A 433 -4.23 18.65 32.34
C ALA A 433 -3.89 19.49 31.11
N ARG A 434 -3.73 20.81 31.30
CA ARG A 434 -3.32 21.75 30.27
C ARG A 434 -1.95 21.44 29.68
N GLU A 435 -0.96 21.06 30.48
CA GLU A 435 0.37 20.69 29.97
C GLU A 435 0.31 19.47 29.04
N LEU A 436 -0.49 18.45 29.36
CA LEU A 436 -0.70 17.32 28.45
C LEU A 436 -1.43 17.75 27.17
N TRP A 437 -2.43 18.62 27.29
CA TRP A 437 -3.14 19.18 26.14
C TRP A 437 -2.24 20.00 25.20
N GLU A 438 -1.33 20.80 25.77
CA GLU A 438 -0.30 21.52 25.01
C GLU A 438 0.58 20.55 24.20
N LYS A 439 1.01 19.45 24.80
CA LYS A 439 1.80 18.43 24.09
C LYS A 439 1.00 17.77 22.97
N ILE A 440 -0.26 17.42 23.22
CA ILE A 440 -1.15 16.82 22.22
C ILE A 440 -1.31 17.76 21.02
N GLY A 441 -1.64 19.03 21.26
CA GLY A 441 -1.79 20.02 20.20
C GLY A 441 -0.48 20.28 19.44
N SER A 442 0.64 20.36 20.16
CA SER A 442 1.96 20.54 19.55
C SER A 442 2.35 19.35 18.69
N ALA A 443 2.12 18.12 19.15
CA ALA A 443 2.41 16.91 18.38
C ALA A 443 1.57 16.85 17.09
N ALA A 444 0.26 17.11 17.19
CA ALA A 444 -0.62 17.17 16.03
C ALA A 444 -0.17 18.24 15.01
N TRP A 445 0.30 19.39 15.47
CA TRP A 445 0.85 20.44 14.61
C TRP A 445 2.15 20.03 13.90
N HIS A 446 3.02 19.28 14.60
CA HIS A 446 4.32 18.84 14.11
C HIS A 446 4.24 17.63 13.18
N CYS A 447 3.29 16.71 13.39
CA CYS A 447 3.27 15.43 12.68
C CYS A 447 1.87 14.88 12.37
N ALA A 448 0.80 15.67 12.47
CA ALA A 448 -0.60 15.27 12.22
C ALA A 448 -1.15 14.15 13.13
N ASP A 449 -0.41 13.78 14.18
CA ASP A 449 -0.77 12.78 15.18
C ASP A 449 -0.41 13.32 16.58
N PRO A 450 -1.14 12.92 17.64
CA PRO A 450 -2.26 11.98 17.62
C PRO A 450 -3.59 12.65 17.20
N GLY A 451 -4.50 11.86 16.63
CA GLY A 451 -5.93 12.22 16.59
C GLY A 451 -6.57 12.18 17.99
N ILE A 452 -7.81 12.63 18.10
CA ILE A 452 -8.58 12.60 19.35
C ILE A 452 -9.84 11.76 19.21
N GLN A 453 -10.11 10.94 20.22
CA GLN A 453 -11.36 10.21 20.38
C GLN A 453 -12.06 10.64 21.67
N PHE A 454 -13.29 11.12 21.57
CA PHE A 454 -14.05 11.67 22.69
C PHE A 454 -14.82 10.55 23.38
N HIS A 455 -14.20 9.92 24.39
CA HIS A 455 -14.71 8.72 25.06
C HIS A 455 -16.15 8.86 25.55
N THR A 456 -16.47 9.99 26.19
CA THR A 456 -17.81 10.26 26.73
C THR A 456 -18.84 10.37 25.60
N ALA A 457 -18.60 11.22 24.60
CA ALA A 457 -19.49 11.35 23.44
C ALA A 457 -19.69 10.03 22.67
N VAL A 458 -18.66 9.17 22.60
CA VAL A 458 -18.79 7.84 21.99
C VAL A 458 -19.75 6.95 22.78
N ASN A 459 -19.62 6.91 24.12
CA ASN A 459 -20.42 6.02 24.97
C ASN A 459 -21.82 6.55 25.28
N ASP A 460 -22.04 7.87 25.26
CA ASP A 460 -23.37 8.48 25.39
C ASP A 460 -24.34 7.98 24.29
N TRP A 461 -23.80 7.76 23.09
CA TRP A 461 -24.52 7.22 21.92
C TRP A 461 -24.44 5.70 21.78
N HIS A 462 -23.95 4.98 22.80
CA HIS A 462 -23.79 3.54 22.73
C HIS A 462 -25.15 2.82 22.82
N THR A 463 -25.45 2.05 21.78
CA THR A 463 -26.66 1.22 21.70
C THR A 463 -26.61 -0.03 22.57
N CYS A 464 -25.41 -0.52 22.92
CA CYS A 464 -25.22 -1.81 23.59
C CYS A 464 -24.33 -1.79 24.86
N PRO A 465 -24.54 -0.87 25.82
CA PRO A 465 -23.68 -0.73 27.00
C PRO A 465 -23.68 -1.94 27.95
N ALA A 466 -24.66 -2.85 27.86
CA ALA A 466 -24.63 -4.09 28.64
C ALA A 466 -23.49 -5.04 28.21
N GLY A 467 -22.98 -4.88 26.99
CA GLY A 467 -21.82 -5.61 26.47
C GLY A 467 -20.46 -5.08 26.93
N GLY A 468 -20.43 -3.91 27.59
CA GLY A 468 -19.22 -3.21 28.01
C GLY A 468 -19.12 -1.80 27.42
N GLU A 469 -18.02 -1.12 27.73
CA GLU A 469 -17.73 0.21 27.18
C GLU A 469 -17.04 0.11 25.83
N ILE A 470 -17.30 1.07 24.95
CA ILE A 470 -16.53 1.25 23.70
C ILE A 470 -15.19 1.88 24.06
N ARG A 471 -14.10 1.13 23.84
CA ARG A 471 -12.73 1.53 24.25
C ARG A 471 -11.83 1.90 23.08
N ALA A 472 -12.10 1.40 21.88
CA ALA A 472 -11.23 1.57 20.73
C ALA A 472 -12.03 1.95 19.47
N SER A 473 -11.32 2.03 18.35
CA SER A 473 -11.89 2.20 17.02
C SER A 473 -11.07 1.40 16.00
N ASN A 474 -11.57 1.32 14.78
CA ASN A 474 -10.78 0.86 13.63
C ASN A 474 -9.72 1.92 13.20
N PRO A 475 -8.88 1.63 12.17
CA PRO A 475 -7.83 2.51 11.66
C PRO A 475 -8.20 3.97 11.37
N CYS A 476 -9.42 4.22 10.88
CA CYS A 476 -9.83 5.57 10.45
C CYS A 476 -10.85 6.22 11.39
N SER A 477 -11.10 5.63 12.56
CA SER A 477 -11.98 6.16 13.61
C SER A 477 -13.45 6.35 13.20
N GLU A 478 -13.94 5.71 12.13
CA GLU A 478 -15.35 5.71 11.73
C GLU A 478 -16.15 4.56 12.35
N TYR A 479 -15.52 3.43 12.66
CA TYR A 479 -16.13 2.31 13.37
C TYR A 479 -15.72 2.36 14.84
N MET A 480 -16.72 2.59 15.70
CA MET A 480 -16.55 2.67 17.15
C MET A 480 -17.61 1.79 17.80
N PHE A 481 -17.21 0.60 18.18
CA PHE A 481 -18.06 -0.38 18.85
C PHE A 481 -17.21 -1.18 19.85
N LEU A 482 -17.80 -2.21 20.45
CA LEU A 482 -17.15 -3.07 21.43
C LEU A 482 -15.85 -3.70 20.89
N ASP A 483 -14.94 -4.06 21.79
CA ASP A 483 -13.72 -4.75 21.39
C ASP A 483 -14.03 -6.14 20.83
N ASP A 484 -13.13 -6.64 19.99
CA ASP A 484 -13.26 -7.92 19.30
C ASP A 484 -14.51 -8.01 18.42
N THR A 485 -14.87 -6.94 17.72
CA THR A 485 -15.93 -6.92 16.71
C THR A 485 -15.42 -6.45 15.35
N ALA A 486 -16.19 -6.74 14.30
CA ALA A 486 -15.88 -6.36 12.94
C ALA A 486 -17.02 -5.59 12.27
N CYS A 487 -16.65 -4.72 11.34
CA CYS A 487 -17.60 -3.96 10.51
C CYS A 487 -17.28 -4.12 9.03
N ASN A 488 -18.32 -4.46 8.27
CA ASN A 488 -18.36 -4.41 6.82
C ASN A 488 -19.01 -3.10 6.38
N LEU A 489 -18.50 -2.52 5.28
CA LEU A 489 -18.85 -1.15 4.90
C LEU A 489 -19.30 -1.07 3.44
N ALA A 490 -20.17 -0.12 3.15
CA ALA A 490 -20.46 0.31 1.79
C ALA A 490 -20.66 1.82 1.75
N SER A 491 -20.50 2.43 0.58
CA SER A 491 -20.72 3.87 0.43
C SER A 491 -21.49 4.16 -0.84
N LEU A 492 -22.60 4.89 -0.69
CA LEU A 492 -23.44 5.40 -1.78
C LEU A 492 -22.81 6.65 -2.41
N ASN A 493 -22.74 6.71 -3.74
CA ASN A 493 -22.29 7.91 -4.46
C ASN A 493 -23.45 8.90 -4.57
N LEU A 494 -23.44 9.96 -3.76
CA LEU A 494 -24.55 10.91 -3.69
C LEU A 494 -24.85 11.62 -5.01
N LEU A 495 -23.85 11.76 -5.90
CA LEU A 495 -24.03 12.41 -7.18
C LEU A 495 -24.95 11.62 -8.13
N GLN A 496 -25.03 10.29 -7.99
CA GLN A 496 -25.95 9.46 -8.79
C GLN A 496 -27.43 9.67 -8.42
N PHE A 497 -27.71 10.30 -7.28
CA PHE A 497 -29.06 10.66 -6.82
C PHE A 497 -29.39 12.13 -7.10
N ARG A 498 -28.52 12.86 -7.79
CA ARG A 498 -28.79 14.22 -8.26
C ARG A 498 -29.71 14.16 -9.48
N ALA A 499 -30.93 14.63 -9.32
CA ALA A 499 -31.87 14.78 -10.43
C ALA A 499 -31.49 16.02 -11.28
N PRO A 500 -31.51 15.90 -12.62
CA PRO A 500 -31.36 17.06 -13.49
C PRO A 500 -32.50 18.04 -13.26
N SER A 501 -32.22 19.31 -13.53
CA SER A 501 -33.01 20.43 -13.06
C SER A 501 -34.50 20.32 -13.36
N GLN A 502 -35.34 20.20 -12.32
CA GLN A 502 -36.73 20.61 -12.45
C GLN A 502 -36.82 22.12 -12.17
N PRO A 503 -37.62 22.88 -12.93
CA PRO A 503 -37.80 24.29 -12.66
C PRO A 503 -38.30 24.47 -11.23
N SER A 504 -37.56 25.27 -10.44
CA SER A 504 -37.94 25.62 -9.07
C SER A 504 -39.37 26.20 -9.06
N PRO A 505 -40.27 25.73 -8.16
CA PRO A 505 -41.58 26.35 -7.96
C PRO A 505 -41.50 27.79 -7.46
N ALA A 506 -40.36 28.18 -6.88
CA ALA A 506 -40.08 29.55 -6.49
C ALA A 506 -39.42 30.29 -7.66
N GLY A 507 -40.23 31.04 -8.41
CA GLY A 507 -39.88 31.74 -9.65
C GLY A 507 -38.78 32.80 -9.58
N GLY A 508 -37.54 32.39 -9.25
CA GLY A 508 -36.30 33.06 -9.62
C GLY A 508 -35.64 32.24 -10.72
N GLY A 509 -35.29 32.87 -11.84
CA GLY A 509 -34.83 32.22 -13.08
C GLY A 509 -33.47 31.51 -13.01
N GLY A 510 -33.35 30.47 -12.18
CA GLY A 510 -32.24 29.52 -12.17
C GLY A 510 -32.71 28.09 -12.52
N HIS A 511 -31.87 27.33 -13.22
CA HIS A 511 -32.04 25.90 -13.41
C HIS A 511 -31.76 25.18 -12.07
N GLY A 512 -32.78 25.07 -11.19
CA GLY A 512 -32.61 24.44 -9.88
C GLY A 512 -32.36 22.93 -9.99
N TRP A 513 -31.47 22.37 -9.18
CA TRP A 513 -31.21 20.92 -9.08
C TRP A 513 -32.20 20.26 -8.09
N GLY A 514 -32.35 18.93 -8.15
CA GLY A 514 -33.12 18.17 -7.17
C GLY A 514 -32.38 16.93 -6.66
N PHE A 515 -32.79 16.38 -5.53
CA PHE A 515 -32.31 15.10 -5.00
C PHE A 515 -33.41 14.04 -5.11
N ASP A 516 -33.11 12.88 -5.71
CA ASP A 516 -34.01 11.72 -5.80
C ASP A 516 -33.95 10.94 -4.49
N VAL A 517 -34.70 11.46 -3.50
CA VAL A 517 -34.73 10.91 -2.14
C VAL A 517 -35.22 9.48 -2.15
N GLU A 518 -36.26 9.18 -2.93
CA GLU A 518 -36.87 7.87 -2.95
C GLU A 518 -35.89 6.82 -3.52
N SER A 519 -35.15 7.14 -4.59
CA SER A 519 -34.12 6.24 -5.14
C SER A 519 -32.99 6.03 -4.13
N PHE A 520 -32.61 7.08 -3.39
CA PHE A 520 -31.66 6.98 -2.30
C PHE A 520 -32.15 6.06 -1.18
N GLU A 521 -33.39 6.20 -0.71
CA GLU A 521 -33.98 5.32 0.31
C GLU A 521 -34.03 3.85 -0.14
N HIS A 522 -34.36 3.60 -1.41
CA HIS A 522 -34.35 2.25 -1.99
C HIS A 522 -32.95 1.62 -1.97
N ALA A 523 -31.94 2.37 -2.43
CA ALA A 523 -30.55 1.91 -2.41
C ALA A 523 -30.07 1.66 -0.97
N VAL A 524 -30.39 2.56 -0.02
CA VAL A 524 -30.07 2.42 1.40
C VAL A 524 -30.67 1.15 1.99
N ARG A 525 -31.95 0.90 1.72
CA ARG A 525 -32.65 -0.31 2.16
C ARG A 525 -31.95 -1.58 1.66
N LEU A 526 -31.72 -1.69 0.36
CA LEU A 526 -31.12 -2.88 -0.23
C LEU A 526 -29.68 -3.13 0.25
N TRP A 527 -28.89 -2.06 0.39
CA TRP A 527 -27.52 -2.19 0.89
C TRP A 527 -27.44 -2.50 2.38
N THR A 528 -28.43 -2.09 3.18
CA THR A 528 -28.55 -2.55 4.57
C THR A 528 -28.66 -4.07 4.63
N VAL A 529 -29.47 -4.66 3.73
CA VAL A 529 -29.62 -6.12 3.62
C VAL A 529 -28.33 -6.80 3.14
N VAL A 530 -27.62 -6.24 2.15
CA VAL A 530 -26.30 -6.77 1.73
C VAL A 530 -25.31 -6.81 2.89
N LEU A 531 -25.25 -5.73 3.66
CA LEU A 531 -24.33 -5.66 4.79
C LEU A 531 -24.72 -6.67 5.87
N GLU A 532 -26.00 -6.85 6.16
CA GLU A 532 -26.49 -7.85 7.11
C GLU A 532 -26.21 -9.29 6.65
N ILE A 533 -26.45 -9.62 5.39
CA ILE A 533 -26.09 -10.92 4.80
C ILE A 533 -24.57 -11.16 4.88
N SER A 534 -23.78 -10.10 4.73
CA SER A 534 -22.33 -10.21 4.79
C SER A 534 -21.81 -10.57 6.19
N VAL A 535 -22.57 -10.30 7.26
CA VAL A 535 -22.27 -10.80 8.62
C VAL A 535 -22.47 -12.32 8.66
N LEU A 536 -23.54 -12.81 8.04
CA LEU A 536 -23.90 -14.23 8.01
C LEU A 536 -22.86 -15.09 7.29
N MET A 537 -22.36 -14.63 6.15
CA MET A 537 -21.47 -15.42 5.28
C MET A 537 -19.99 -15.34 5.70
N ALA A 538 -19.62 -14.44 6.62
CA ALA A 538 -18.23 -14.11 6.88
C ALA A 538 -17.51 -15.12 7.78
N GLN A 539 -16.20 -15.22 7.59
CA GLN A 539 -15.27 -15.80 8.57
C GLN A 539 -14.28 -14.77 9.13
N PHE A 540 -13.77 -15.03 10.33
CA PHE A 540 -13.00 -14.10 11.15
C PHE A 540 -11.74 -14.75 11.73
N PRO A 541 -10.65 -14.00 12.01
CA PRO A 541 -9.34 -14.55 12.36
C PRO A 541 -9.22 -15.09 13.79
N SER A 542 -10.24 -14.88 14.62
CA SER A 542 -10.29 -15.32 16.02
C SER A 542 -11.72 -15.73 16.40
N ARG A 543 -11.82 -16.60 17.41
CA ARG A 543 -13.10 -17.08 17.96
C ARG A 543 -13.98 -15.93 18.45
N ARG A 544 -13.39 -15.06 19.29
CA ARG A 544 -14.12 -13.96 19.91
C ARG A 544 -14.69 -12.98 18.89
N ILE A 545 -13.94 -12.69 17.82
CA ILE A 545 -14.42 -11.81 16.75
C ILE A 545 -15.59 -12.43 16.00
N ALA A 546 -15.53 -13.74 15.70
CA ALA A 546 -16.65 -14.43 15.06
C ALA A 546 -17.91 -14.42 15.94
N GLU A 547 -17.77 -14.74 17.22
CA GLU A 547 -18.87 -14.72 18.19
C GLU A 547 -19.51 -13.34 18.30
N LEU A 548 -18.73 -12.31 18.65
CA LEU A 548 -19.30 -10.99 18.92
C LEU A 548 -19.80 -10.28 17.67
N SER A 549 -19.16 -10.49 16.51
CA SER A 549 -19.65 -9.92 15.26
C SER A 549 -21.01 -10.52 14.87
N TYR A 550 -21.25 -11.81 15.19
CA TYR A 550 -22.55 -12.44 15.02
C TYR A 550 -23.57 -12.02 16.10
N GLU A 551 -23.13 -11.83 17.34
CA GLU A 551 -23.97 -11.46 18.48
C GLU A 551 -24.53 -10.04 18.36
N TYR A 552 -23.76 -9.10 17.80
CA TYR A 552 -24.15 -7.68 17.67
C TYR A 552 -24.50 -7.24 16.24
N ARG A 553 -24.00 -7.97 15.22
CA ARG A 553 -24.36 -7.75 13.80
C ARG A 553 -24.15 -6.31 13.33
N THR A 554 -22.99 -5.73 13.61
CA THR A 554 -22.70 -4.32 13.30
C THR A 554 -22.43 -4.10 11.83
N LEU A 555 -23.06 -3.06 11.26
CA LEU A 555 -22.90 -2.63 9.87
C LEU A 555 -22.33 -1.21 9.81
N GLY A 556 -21.87 -0.82 8.61
CA GLY A 556 -21.42 0.54 8.35
C GLY A 556 -21.75 1.00 6.94
N LEU A 557 -23.02 1.30 6.69
CA LEU A 557 -23.42 2.02 5.48
C LEU A 557 -23.10 3.51 5.62
N GLY A 558 -22.45 4.05 4.59
CA GLY A 558 -22.13 5.46 4.48
C GLY A 558 -22.44 6.02 3.09
N TYR A 559 -21.91 7.20 2.83
CA TYR A 559 -21.96 7.84 1.53
C TYR A 559 -20.60 8.45 1.16
N ALA A 560 -20.44 8.75 -0.12
CA ALA A 560 -19.35 9.52 -0.67
C ALA A 560 -19.90 10.68 -1.51
N ASN A 561 -19.00 11.59 -1.86
CA ASN A 561 -19.25 12.62 -2.85
C ASN A 561 -20.21 13.76 -2.44
N ILE A 562 -20.35 14.05 -1.14
CA ILE A 562 -21.18 15.19 -0.69
C ILE A 562 -20.62 16.54 -1.17
N GLY A 563 -19.30 16.71 -1.16
CA GLY A 563 -18.67 17.94 -1.66
C GLY A 563 -18.91 18.13 -3.15
N GLY A 564 -18.79 17.06 -3.93
CA GLY A 564 -19.11 17.04 -5.36
C GLY A 564 -20.59 17.31 -5.62
N LEU A 565 -21.50 16.69 -4.85
CA LEU A 565 -22.94 16.95 -4.93
C LEU A 565 -23.25 18.43 -4.69
N LEU A 566 -22.76 19.02 -3.61
CA LEU A 566 -23.01 20.42 -3.27
C LEU A 566 -22.42 21.37 -4.32
N MET A 567 -21.18 21.14 -4.75
CA MET A 567 -20.50 21.94 -5.77
C MET A 567 -21.26 21.90 -7.10
N SER A 568 -21.52 20.71 -7.66
CA SER A 568 -22.30 20.54 -8.91
C SER A 568 -23.70 21.16 -8.81
N SER A 569 -24.22 21.31 -7.60
CA SER A 569 -25.53 21.89 -7.31
C SER A 569 -25.50 23.41 -7.11
N GLY A 570 -24.33 24.05 -7.22
CA GLY A 570 -24.18 25.49 -7.02
C GLY A 570 -24.27 25.92 -5.55
N ILE A 571 -24.06 25.00 -4.60
CA ILE A 571 -24.20 25.26 -3.15
C ILE A 571 -22.81 25.23 -2.50
N PRO A 572 -22.40 26.31 -1.80
CA PRO A 572 -21.15 26.30 -1.04
C PRO A 572 -21.15 25.22 0.05
N TYR A 573 -20.05 24.48 0.15
CA TYR A 573 -19.85 23.49 1.21
C TYR A 573 -19.95 24.15 2.60
N ASP A 574 -19.32 25.31 2.77
CA ASP A 574 -19.46 26.16 3.95
C ASP A 574 -20.67 27.09 3.86
N SER A 575 -21.87 26.51 3.87
CA SER A 575 -23.13 27.24 3.98
C SER A 575 -24.09 26.55 4.93
N ALA A 576 -25.06 27.31 5.47
CA ALA A 576 -26.12 26.73 6.30
C ALA A 576 -26.94 25.70 5.50
N GLU A 577 -27.24 25.99 4.23
CA GLU A 577 -27.90 25.08 3.31
C GLU A 577 -27.09 23.81 3.05
N GLY A 578 -25.79 23.94 2.74
CA GLY A 578 -24.92 22.79 2.50
C GLY A 578 -24.82 21.84 3.71
N ARG A 579 -24.67 22.41 4.92
CA ARG A 579 -24.68 21.64 6.17
C ARG A 579 -26.03 20.99 6.45
N ALA A 580 -27.13 21.70 6.21
CA ALA A 580 -28.47 21.16 6.41
C ALA A 580 -28.79 20.00 5.45
N ILE A 581 -28.34 20.09 4.20
CA ILE A 581 -28.43 18.99 3.22
C ILE A 581 -27.59 17.79 3.68
N GLY A 582 -26.34 18.01 4.09
CA GLY A 582 -25.47 16.95 4.62
C GLY A 582 -26.08 16.24 5.83
N GLY A 583 -26.65 17.00 6.78
CA GLY A 583 -27.38 16.47 7.92
C GLY A 583 -28.64 15.69 7.52
N ALA A 584 -29.44 16.20 6.58
CA ALA A 584 -30.67 15.55 6.15
C ALA A 584 -30.42 14.23 5.39
N ILE A 585 -29.42 14.19 4.50
CA ILE A 585 -29.01 12.96 3.80
C ILE A 585 -28.51 11.92 4.82
N SER A 586 -27.71 12.35 5.81
CA SER A 586 -27.24 11.47 6.89
C SER A 586 -28.41 10.93 7.73
N ALA A 587 -29.39 11.79 8.04
CA ALA A 587 -30.60 11.41 8.78
C ALA A 587 -31.44 10.39 8.03
N ILE A 588 -31.68 10.60 6.73
CA ILE A 588 -32.44 9.67 5.89
C ILE A 588 -31.72 8.33 5.80
N MET A 589 -30.42 8.33 5.49
CA MET A 589 -29.64 7.11 5.35
C MET A 589 -29.73 6.24 6.60
N THR A 590 -29.37 6.79 7.77
CA THR A 590 -29.34 6.00 9.00
C THR A 590 -30.74 5.64 9.50
N GLY A 591 -31.71 6.54 9.38
CA GLY A 591 -33.09 6.27 9.76
C GLY A 591 -33.68 5.10 8.94
N ILE A 592 -33.46 5.09 7.62
CA ILE A 592 -33.91 3.98 6.76
C ILE A 592 -33.14 2.69 7.04
N CYS A 593 -31.85 2.75 7.36
CA CYS A 593 -31.10 1.57 7.81
C CYS A 593 -31.75 0.95 9.05
N TYR A 594 -32.04 1.74 10.09
CA TYR A 594 -32.67 1.22 11.31
C TYR A 594 -34.12 0.77 11.08
N ALA A 595 -34.88 1.46 10.23
CA ALA A 595 -36.21 1.01 9.84
C ALA A 595 -36.17 -0.35 9.14
N THR A 596 -35.19 -0.56 8.25
CA THR A 596 -34.99 -1.85 7.56
C THR A 596 -34.46 -2.91 8.53
N SER A 597 -33.60 -2.55 9.48
CA SER A 597 -33.14 -3.43 10.56
C SER A 597 -34.29 -3.89 11.45
N ALA A 598 -35.24 -3.01 11.77
CA ALA A 598 -36.43 -3.35 12.54
C ALA A 598 -37.40 -4.26 11.76
N GLU A 599 -37.56 -4.02 10.44
CA GLU A 599 -38.34 -4.93 9.59
C GLU A 599 -37.71 -6.33 9.52
N MET A 600 -36.39 -6.41 9.34
CA MET A 600 -35.67 -7.69 9.37
C MET A 600 -35.84 -8.38 10.73
N ALA A 601 -35.85 -7.63 11.84
CA ALA A 601 -36.07 -8.19 13.17
C ALA A 601 -37.45 -8.84 13.31
N GLY A 602 -38.50 -8.25 12.74
CA GLY A 602 -39.84 -8.81 12.76
C GLY A 602 -39.98 -10.15 12.00
N GLN A 603 -39.09 -10.43 11.04
CA GLN A 603 -39.10 -11.66 10.25
C GLN A 603 -38.06 -12.69 10.71
N LEU A 604 -36.86 -12.24 11.10
CA LEU A 604 -35.69 -13.08 11.37
C LEU A 604 -35.26 -13.07 12.85
N GLY A 605 -35.93 -12.28 13.69
CA GLY A 605 -35.54 -12.01 15.06
C GLY A 605 -34.49 -10.91 15.18
N THR A 606 -34.38 -10.32 16.37
CA THR A 606 -33.38 -9.29 16.69
C THR A 606 -31.96 -9.84 16.67
N PHE A 607 -30.94 -8.98 16.80
CA PHE A 607 -29.60 -9.49 17.11
C PHE A 607 -29.60 -10.18 18.49
N PRO A 608 -28.78 -11.23 18.71
CA PRO A 608 -28.82 -12.02 19.95
C PRO A 608 -28.68 -11.22 21.25
N ALA A 609 -27.84 -10.19 21.29
CA ALA A 609 -27.66 -9.35 22.49
C ALA A 609 -28.70 -8.22 22.65
N TYR A 610 -29.79 -8.21 21.88
CA TYR A 610 -30.75 -7.11 21.89
C TYR A 610 -31.49 -6.97 23.23
N ASP A 611 -31.99 -8.06 23.81
CA ASP A 611 -32.84 -7.99 25.00
C ASP A 611 -32.16 -7.30 26.19
N ALA A 612 -30.86 -7.56 26.39
CA ALA A 612 -30.07 -6.90 27.43
C ALA A 612 -29.85 -5.39 27.16
N ASN A 613 -30.01 -4.96 25.90
CA ASN A 613 -29.70 -3.61 25.44
C ASN A 613 -30.92 -2.83 24.92
N ALA A 614 -32.12 -3.42 24.90
CA ALA A 614 -33.31 -2.86 24.25
C ALA A 614 -33.65 -1.44 24.74
N THR A 615 -33.55 -1.20 26.06
CA THR A 615 -33.82 0.12 26.65
C THR A 615 -32.81 1.17 26.18
N SER A 616 -31.51 0.82 26.19
CA SER A 616 -30.41 1.70 25.76
C SER A 616 -30.47 1.97 24.26
N MET A 617 -30.80 0.96 23.45
CA MET A 617 -30.95 1.11 22.02
C MET A 617 -32.12 2.03 21.68
N LEU A 618 -33.30 1.83 22.28
CA LEU A 618 -34.45 2.71 22.06
C LEU A 618 -34.18 4.16 22.53
N ARG A 619 -33.43 4.35 23.63
CA ARG A 619 -32.97 5.68 24.06
C ARG A 619 -32.16 6.37 22.96
N VAL A 620 -31.19 5.68 22.38
CA VAL A 620 -30.34 6.21 21.31
C VAL A 620 -31.18 6.54 20.06
N ILE A 621 -32.13 5.68 19.68
CA ILE A 621 -33.03 5.93 18.54
C ILE A 621 -33.92 7.16 18.79
N ARG A 622 -34.46 7.33 20.01
CA ARG A 622 -35.22 8.55 20.38
C ARG A 622 -34.35 9.80 20.29
N ASN A 623 -33.10 9.74 20.73
CA ASN A 623 -32.16 10.87 20.61
C ASN A 623 -31.89 11.24 19.13
N HIS A 624 -31.63 10.25 18.27
CA HIS A 624 -31.49 10.48 16.83
C HIS A 624 -32.76 11.12 16.23
N ARG A 625 -33.94 10.62 16.62
CA ARG A 625 -35.23 11.19 16.19
C ARG A 625 -35.40 12.64 16.64
N ARG A 626 -35.09 12.98 17.89
CA ARG A 626 -35.14 14.38 18.38
C ARG A 626 -34.24 15.30 17.56
N ALA A 627 -33.01 14.87 17.25
CA ALA A 627 -32.12 15.60 16.36
C ALA A 627 -32.72 15.78 14.96
N ALA A 628 -33.39 14.76 14.42
CA ALA A 628 -34.01 14.81 13.09
C ALA A 628 -35.24 15.73 13.03
N TYR A 629 -35.89 15.97 14.16
CA TYR A 629 -36.98 16.95 14.30
C TYR A 629 -36.49 18.38 14.55
N GLY A 630 -35.18 18.59 14.70
CA GLY A 630 -34.59 19.91 14.92
C GLY A 630 -34.60 20.37 16.39
N GLU A 631 -34.75 19.45 17.36
CA GLU A 631 -34.82 19.79 18.78
C GLU A 631 -33.43 20.10 19.37
N ALA A 632 -33.25 21.28 19.99
CA ALA A 632 -31.97 21.68 20.58
C ALA A 632 -31.71 21.14 22.01
N SER A 633 -32.73 20.56 22.65
CA SER A 633 -32.69 20.09 24.04
C SER A 633 -33.67 18.95 24.25
N GLY A 634 -33.58 18.27 25.40
CA GLY A 634 -34.47 17.16 25.73
C GLY A 634 -33.92 15.79 25.37
N TYR A 635 -32.64 15.69 25.01
CA TYR A 635 -31.95 14.41 24.81
C TYR A 635 -31.84 13.62 26.12
N GLU A 636 -31.94 12.29 26.02
CA GLU A 636 -31.80 11.35 27.13
C GLU A 636 -30.32 10.96 27.31
N ASP A 637 -29.77 11.16 28.51
CA ASP A 637 -28.43 10.73 28.93
C ASP A 637 -27.28 11.15 27.99
N LEU A 638 -27.31 12.37 27.46
CA LEU A 638 -26.18 12.96 26.72
C LEU A 638 -25.46 13.99 27.59
N SER A 639 -24.14 13.91 27.64
CA SER A 639 -23.28 14.87 28.34
C SER A 639 -23.16 16.19 27.56
N VAL A 640 -23.19 16.12 26.22
CA VAL A 640 -23.17 17.27 25.31
C VAL A 640 -24.29 17.09 24.28
N ASN A 641 -25.17 18.08 24.15
CA ASN A 641 -26.22 18.04 23.13
C ASN A 641 -25.60 18.17 21.73
N PRO A 642 -26.05 17.36 20.76
CA PRO A 642 -25.56 17.41 19.38
C PRO A 642 -26.12 18.61 18.62
N VAL A 643 -25.59 18.88 17.42
CA VAL A 643 -26.18 19.86 16.49
C VAL A 643 -27.47 19.31 15.88
N PRO A 644 -28.65 19.93 16.08
CA PRO A 644 -29.89 19.44 15.51
C PRO A 644 -30.00 19.72 14.00
N LEU A 645 -30.91 19.02 13.32
CA LEU A 645 -31.17 19.25 11.90
C LEU A 645 -31.77 20.63 11.66
N ASP A 646 -31.08 21.47 10.88
CA ASP A 646 -31.57 22.78 10.49
C ASP A 646 -32.55 22.69 9.32
N HIS A 647 -33.83 22.45 9.62
CA HIS A 647 -34.88 22.44 8.62
C HIS A 647 -35.09 23.79 7.90
N GLY A 648 -34.74 24.91 8.53
CA GLY A 648 -34.96 26.24 7.97
C GLY A 648 -34.04 26.55 6.78
N SER A 649 -32.86 25.94 6.75
CA SER A 649 -31.89 26.09 5.66
C SER A 649 -32.07 25.09 4.51
N ILE A 650 -32.97 24.12 4.62
CA ILE A 650 -33.26 23.15 3.56
C ILE A 650 -34.31 23.74 2.62
N LYS A 651 -33.91 24.05 1.37
CA LYS A 651 -34.87 24.58 0.37
C LYS A 651 -35.83 23.52 -0.18
N ASP A 652 -35.41 22.26 -0.29
CA ASP A 652 -36.29 21.15 -0.68
C ASP A 652 -37.04 20.59 0.53
N ALA A 653 -38.30 20.98 0.67
CA ALA A 653 -39.16 20.51 1.77
C ALA A 653 -39.33 18.98 1.82
N ARG A 654 -39.16 18.26 0.68
CA ARG A 654 -39.23 16.80 0.66
C ARG A 654 -38.07 16.20 1.45
N LEU A 655 -36.85 16.72 1.30
CA LEU A 655 -35.68 16.21 2.02
C LEU A 655 -35.87 16.34 3.55
N SER A 656 -36.41 17.47 4.00
CA SER A 656 -36.78 17.69 5.41
C SER A 656 -37.86 16.72 5.91
N ALA A 657 -38.90 16.46 5.11
CA ALA A 657 -39.99 15.56 5.47
C ALA A 657 -39.55 14.09 5.54
N HIS A 658 -38.75 13.65 4.58
CA HIS A 658 -38.20 12.29 4.54
C HIS A 658 -37.23 12.03 5.70
N ALA A 659 -36.41 13.03 6.08
CA ALA A 659 -35.53 12.90 7.24
C ALA A 659 -36.31 12.61 8.54
N ARG A 660 -37.42 13.31 8.80
CA ARG A 660 -38.29 13.01 9.97
C ARG A 660 -38.96 11.64 9.84
N SER A 661 -39.53 11.36 8.67
CA SER A 661 -40.25 10.10 8.39
C SER A 661 -39.36 8.86 8.58
N ALA A 662 -38.09 8.93 8.16
CA ALA A 662 -37.13 7.84 8.33
C ALA A 662 -36.97 7.45 9.82
N TRP A 663 -36.85 8.44 10.71
CA TRP A 663 -36.70 8.19 12.15
C TRP A 663 -38.01 7.85 12.87
N ASP A 664 -39.15 8.33 12.36
CA ASP A 664 -40.46 7.87 12.84
C ASP A 664 -40.67 6.38 12.54
N LYS A 665 -40.33 5.94 11.32
CA LYS A 665 -40.36 4.52 10.93
C LYS A 665 -39.37 3.69 11.74
N ALA A 666 -38.14 4.19 11.94
CA ALA A 666 -37.12 3.51 12.72
C ALA A 666 -37.54 3.28 14.17
N LEU A 667 -38.13 4.30 14.81
CA LEU A 667 -38.60 4.19 16.19
C LEU A 667 -39.83 3.26 16.29
N ALA A 668 -40.86 3.50 15.48
CA ALA A 668 -42.09 2.70 15.53
C ALA A 668 -41.82 1.22 15.23
N GLY A 669 -41.03 0.94 14.19
CA GLY A 669 -40.66 -0.44 13.85
C GLY A 669 -39.83 -1.11 14.95
N GLY A 670 -38.93 -0.38 15.61
CA GLY A 670 -38.11 -0.91 16.69
C GLY A 670 -38.83 -1.11 18.01
N GLU A 671 -39.83 -0.28 18.32
CA GLU A 671 -40.73 -0.51 19.46
C GLU A 671 -41.58 -1.77 19.26
N GLU A 672 -41.98 -2.05 18.02
CA GLU A 672 -42.79 -3.23 17.68
C GLU A 672 -41.94 -4.53 17.60
N ASN A 673 -40.80 -4.48 16.90
CA ASN A 673 -40.07 -5.68 16.49
C ASN A 673 -38.65 -5.81 17.09
N GLY A 674 -38.15 -4.76 17.75
CA GLY A 674 -36.74 -4.62 18.06
C GLY A 674 -35.88 -4.38 16.81
N TYR A 675 -34.58 -4.64 16.89
CA TYR A 675 -33.64 -4.39 15.79
C TYR A 675 -32.76 -5.60 15.49
N ARG A 676 -32.44 -5.79 14.20
CA ARG A 676 -31.55 -6.84 13.72
C ARG A 676 -30.07 -6.49 13.87
N ASN A 677 -29.73 -5.20 14.02
CA ASN A 677 -28.35 -4.70 13.97
C ASN A 677 -28.10 -3.67 15.07
N ALA A 678 -27.04 -3.85 15.86
CA ALA A 678 -26.69 -2.93 16.94
C ALA A 678 -26.16 -1.56 16.47
N GLN A 679 -25.53 -1.53 15.29
CA GLN A 679 -25.02 -0.34 14.62
C GLN A 679 -25.22 -0.51 13.12
N VAL A 680 -25.55 0.56 12.39
CA VAL A 680 -25.91 0.45 10.96
C VAL A 680 -25.15 1.37 10.01
N SER A 681 -24.52 2.43 10.52
CA SER A 681 -23.98 3.51 9.69
C SER A 681 -22.68 4.11 10.20
N VAL A 682 -21.80 4.43 9.26
CA VAL A 682 -20.53 5.16 9.46
C VAL A 682 -20.26 6.03 8.25
N ILE A 683 -19.39 7.04 8.37
CA ILE A 683 -18.83 7.73 7.19
C ILE A 683 -17.35 7.38 7.09
N ALA A 684 -17.02 6.52 6.12
CA ALA A 684 -15.66 6.07 5.85
C ALA A 684 -14.91 7.04 4.91
N PRO A 685 -13.56 7.00 4.85
CA PRO A 685 -12.81 7.89 3.98
C PRO A 685 -12.92 7.53 2.48
N THR A 686 -13.40 6.34 2.11
CA THR A 686 -13.66 5.93 0.70
C THR A 686 -12.49 6.02 -0.30
N GLY A 687 -11.23 6.16 0.12
CA GLY A 687 -10.14 6.57 -0.77
C GLY A 687 -9.92 5.76 -2.06
N THR A 688 -10.10 4.42 -2.06
CA THR A 688 -10.03 3.63 -3.31
C THR A 688 -11.39 3.44 -3.98
N ILE A 689 -12.47 3.27 -3.20
CA ILE A 689 -13.81 3.03 -3.75
C ILE A 689 -14.42 4.31 -4.35
N GLY A 690 -14.06 5.49 -3.87
CA GLY A 690 -14.42 6.75 -4.49
C GLY A 690 -13.87 6.88 -5.90
N LEU A 691 -12.65 6.38 -6.16
CA LEU A 691 -12.06 6.36 -7.50
C LEU A 691 -12.76 5.39 -8.45
N VAL A 692 -13.17 4.20 -7.97
CA VAL A 692 -13.93 3.27 -8.82
C VAL A 692 -15.36 3.73 -9.07
N MET A 693 -15.91 4.60 -8.22
CA MET A 693 -17.21 5.25 -8.40
C MET A 693 -17.12 6.61 -9.11
N ASP A 694 -15.95 7.02 -9.60
CA ASP A 694 -15.71 8.34 -10.21
C ASP A 694 -16.19 9.53 -9.34
N CYS A 695 -16.03 9.42 -8.02
CA CYS A 695 -16.34 10.50 -7.09
C CYS A 695 -15.29 11.61 -7.19
N ASP A 696 -15.73 12.87 -7.30
CA ASP A 696 -14.84 14.04 -7.19
C ASP A 696 -14.30 14.21 -5.77
N THR A 697 -15.16 13.90 -4.78
CA THR A 697 -14.88 14.04 -3.35
C THR A 697 -15.13 12.74 -2.59
N THR A 698 -14.37 12.50 -1.52
CA THR A 698 -14.38 11.23 -0.79
C THR A 698 -15.17 11.32 0.51
N GLY A 699 -16.05 10.37 0.81
CA GLY A 699 -16.82 10.39 2.06
C GLY A 699 -17.60 11.70 2.25
N ILE A 700 -17.38 12.34 3.41
CA ILE A 700 -17.88 13.69 3.73
C ILE A 700 -16.90 14.82 3.33
N GLU A 701 -15.71 14.50 2.82
CA GLU A 701 -14.68 15.48 2.46
C GLU A 701 -15.20 16.49 1.41
N PRO A 702 -14.82 17.78 1.50
CA PRO A 702 -14.88 18.67 0.34
C PRO A 702 -13.79 18.27 -0.66
N ASP A 703 -13.77 18.91 -1.83
CA ASP A 703 -12.65 18.69 -2.74
C ASP A 703 -11.36 19.25 -2.13
N PHE A 704 -10.24 18.57 -2.36
CA PHE A 704 -8.95 18.98 -1.84
C PHE A 704 -8.42 20.21 -2.59
N ALA A 705 -8.51 20.17 -3.92
CA ALA A 705 -8.20 21.26 -4.84
C ALA A 705 -8.86 20.96 -6.20
N LEU A 706 -9.22 22.01 -6.96
CA LEU A 706 -9.87 21.87 -8.28
C LEU A 706 -9.01 21.13 -9.31
N VAL A 707 -7.69 21.31 -9.21
CA VAL A 707 -6.69 20.54 -9.95
C VAL A 707 -5.70 20.00 -8.94
N LYS A 708 -5.55 18.68 -8.88
CA LYS A 708 -4.72 18.01 -7.85
C LYS A 708 -3.74 17.04 -8.49
N PHE A 709 -2.57 16.92 -7.85
CA PHE A 709 -1.49 16.04 -8.30
C PHE A 709 -1.30 14.92 -7.30
N LYS A 710 -1.40 13.68 -7.78
CA LYS A 710 -1.17 12.49 -6.98
C LYS A 710 0.18 11.88 -7.32
N LYS A 711 1.06 11.76 -6.34
CA LYS A 711 2.32 11.02 -6.47
C LYS A 711 2.01 9.51 -6.48
N LEU A 712 2.56 8.77 -7.43
CA LEU A 712 2.40 7.31 -7.51
C LEU A 712 3.48 6.60 -6.69
N ALA A 713 3.14 5.44 -6.12
CA ALA A 713 4.14 4.56 -5.50
C ALA A 713 5.09 4.03 -6.58
N GLY A 714 6.40 4.27 -6.42
CA GLY A 714 7.41 4.03 -7.47
C GLY A 714 7.77 5.28 -8.30
N GLY A 715 7.18 6.45 -8.00
CA GLY A 715 7.51 7.73 -8.65
C GLY A 715 6.53 8.14 -9.75
N GLY A 716 6.53 9.44 -10.10
CA GLY A 716 5.63 10.05 -11.09
C GLY A 716 4.38 10.70 -10.48
N TYR A 717 3.73 11.57 -11.26
CA TYR A 717 2.53 12.33 -10.86
C TYR A 717 1.37 12.12 -11.83
N PHE A 718 0.16 12.02 -11.28
CA PHE A 718 -1.09 11.96 -12.03
C PHE A 718 -1.92 13.24 -11.81
N LYS A 719 -2.32 13.93 -12.89
CA LYS A 719 -3.22 15.11 -12.85
C LYS A 719 -4.66 14.65 -12.69
N ILE A 720 -5.37 15.17 -11.70
CA ILE A 720 -6.81 14.98 -11.54
C ILE A 720 -7.47 16.36 -11.64
N ILE A 721 -8.43 16.49 -12.54
CA ILE A 721 -9.21 17.73 -12.76
C ILE A 721 -10.62 17.47 -12.24
N ASN A 722 -11.13 18.39 -11.41
CA ASN A 722 -12.49 18.36 -10.90
C ASN A 722 -13.50 18.47 -12.05
N ARG A 723 -14.50 17.58 -12.07
CA ARG A 723 -15.52 17.53 -13.14
C ARG A 723 -16.81 18.25 -12.76
N ALA A 724 -16.95 18.66 -11.50
CA ALA A 724 -18.11 19.37 -10.97
C ALA A 724 -18.17 20.84 -11.41
N VAL A 725 -17.04 21.48 -11.74
CA VAL A 725 -16.99 22.92 -12.09
C VAL A 725 -17.97 23.30 -13.22
N PRO A 726 -17.98 22.63 -14.40
CA PRO A 726 -18.93 22.99 -15.46
C PRO A 726 -20.39 22.82 -15.04
N GLU A 727 -20.71 21.78 -14.27
CA GLU A 727 -22.08 21.55 -13.79
C GLU A 727 -22.52 22.61 -12.79
N ALA A 728 -21.63 22.99 -11.88
CA ALA A 728 -21.86 24.06 -10.91
C ALA A 728 -22.16 25.38 -11.62
N LEU A 729 -21.37 25.72 -12.65
CA LEU A 729 -21.59 26.94 -13.43
C LEU A 729 -22.94 26.91 -14.18
N ARG A 730 -23.37 25.76 -14.72
CA ARG A 730 -24.72 25.63 -15.30
C ARG A 730 -25.81 25.84 -14.25
N ALA A 731 -25.67 25.25 -13.06
CA ALA A 731 -26.61 25.42 -11.95
C ALA A 731 -26.71 26.88 -11.50
N LEU A 732 -25.59 27.62 -11.55
CA LEU A 732 -25.50 29.05 -11.25
C LEU A 732 -25.99 29.96 -12.40
N GLY A 733 -26.40 29.39 -13.54
CA GLY A 733 -27.00 30.12 -14.66
C GLY A 733 -26.02 30.71 -15.68
N TYR A 734 -24.77 30.23 -15.73
CA TYR A 734 -23.82 30.63 -16.78
C TYR A 734 -24.12 29.95 -18.12
N GLY A 735 -23.95 30.68 -19.22
CA GLY A 735 -24.07 30.10 -20.57
C GLY A 735 -22.83 29.30 -20.97
N GLU A 736 -22.98 28.31 -21.87
CA GLU A 736 -21.88 27.41 -22.28
C GLU A 736 -20.62 28.15 -22.78
N ALA A 737 -20.77 29.31 -23.43
CA ALA A 737 -19.63 30.12 -23.86
C ALA A 737 -18.84 30.72 -22.68
N GLN A 738 -19.54 31.17 -21.63
CA GLN A 738 -18.89 31.67 -20.42
C GLN A 738 -18.21 30.53 -19.66
N ILE A 739 -18.87 29.36 -19.62
CA ILE A 739 -18.33 28.15 -18.99
C ILE A 739 -17.02 27.74 -19.66
N ALA A 740 -16.98 27.67 -20.99
CA ALA A 740 -15.77 27.31 -21.73
C ALA A 740 -14.59 28.25 -21.45
N GLU A 741 -14.84 29.56 -21.34
CA GLU A 741 -13.80 30.55 -21.00
C GLU A 741 -13.32 30.43 -19.54
N ILE A 742 -14.22 30.14 -18.60
CA ILE A 742 -13.88 29.89 -17.19
C ILE A 742 -13.09 28.58 -17.06
N GLU A 743 -13.48 27.52 -17.77
CA GLU A 743 -12.79 26.23 -17.78
C GLU A 743 -11.39 26.36 -18.38
N ALA A 744 -11.27 27.05 -19.51
CA ALA A 744 -9.98 27.31 -20.16
C ALA A 744 -9.03 28.10 -19.24
N TYR A 745 -9.55 29.06 -18.45
CA TYR A 745 -8.75 29.75 -17.45
C TYR A 745 -8.22 28.81 -16.36
N ALA A 746 -9.05 27.89 -15.86
CA ALA A 746 -8.66 26.98 -14.78
C ALA A 746 -7.72 25.86 -15.25
N VAL A 747 -8.04 25.21 -16.36
CA VAL A 747 -7.35 24.00 -16.87
C VAL A 747 -6.17 24.35 -17.79
N GLY A 748 -6.23 25.49 -18.47
CA GLY A 748 -5.30 25.91 -19.51
C GLY A 748 -5.73 25.44 -20.91
N HIS A 749 -5.28 26.16 -21.94
CA HIS A 749 -5.57 25.82 -23.34
C HIS A 749 -4.75 24.62 -23.85
N GLY A 750 -3.68 24.23 -23.16
CA GLY A 750 -2.80 23.13 -23.57
C GLY A 750 -2.10 23.37 -24.91
N SER A 751 -1.95 24.63 -25.32
CA SER A 751 -1.39 25.04 -26.61
C SER A 751 -0.58 26.33 -26.49
N LEU A 752 0.54 26.40 -27.22
CA LEU A 752 1.33 27.64 -27.35
C LEU A 752 0.69 28.63 -28.34
N ALA A 753 -0.36 28.23 -29.06
CA ALA A 753 -1.05 29.10 -29.99
C ALA A 753 -1.82 30.19 -29.23
N GLN A 754 -1.64 31.45 -29.64
CA GLN A 754 -2.23 32.63 -28.99
C GLN A 754 -1.79 32.88 -27.54
N ALA A 755 -0.83 32.10 -27.03
CA ALA A 755 -0.27 32.32 -25.71
C ALA A 755 0.44 33.70 -25.63
N PRO A 756 0.26 34.47 -24.54
CA PRO A 756 0.92 35.75 -24.37
C PRO A 756 2.43 35.57 -24.23
N ALA A 757 3.22 36.44 -24.87
CA ALA A 757 4.68 36.47 -24.86
C ALA A 757 5.42 35.23 -25.40
N ILE A 758 5.09 34.01 -24.95
CA ILE A 758 5.71 32.75 -25.37
C ILE A 758 4.73 31.99 -26.28
N ASN A 759 4.88 32.14 -27.59
CA ASN A 759 4.05 31.50 -28.61
C ASN A 759 4.89 31.10 -29.83
N HIS A 760 4.25 30.45 -30.81
CA HIS A 760 4.94 29.97 -32.01
C HIS A 760 5.72 31.07 -32.75
N THR A 761 5.19 32.30 -32.80
CA THR A 761 5.84 33.43 -33.48
C THR A 761 7.10 33.88 -32.73
N THR A 762 7.01 34.06 -31.41
CA THR A 762 8.15 34.52 -30.60
C THR A 762 9.23 33.45 -30.43
N LEU A 763 8.84 32.18 -30.31
CA LEU A 763 9.78 31.05 -30.26
C LEU A 763 10.52 30.87 -31.58
N ARG A 764 9.84 31.03 -32.73
CA ARG A 764 10.51 31.00 -34.04
C ARG A 764 11.54 32.10 -34.19
N ALA A 765 11.24 33.31 -33.70
CA ALA A 765 12.19 34.42 -33.67
C ALA A 765 13.43 34.14 -32.77
N LYS A 766 13.30 33.21 -31.81
CA LYS A 766 14.37 32.76 -30.91
C LYS A 766 15.09 31.50 -31.39
N GLY A 767 14.84 31.03 -32.62
CA GLY A 767 15.57 29.92 -33.25
C GLY A 767 14.88 28.56 -33.19
N PHE A 768 13.60 28.48 -32.79
CA PHE A 768 12.83 27.24 -32.86
C PHE A 768 12.34 26.95 -34.28
N ASP A 769 12.70 25.78 -34.82
CA ASP A 769 12.19 25.28 -36.09
C ASP A 769 10.84 24.55 -35.92
N ASP A 770 10.22 24.16 -37.04
CA ASP A 770 8.89 23.52 -37.01
C ASP A 770 8.88 22.20 -36.22
N ALA A 771 10.00 21.46 -36.24
CA ALA A 771 10.13 20.21 -35.51
C ALA A 771 10.23 20.44 -34.00
N ALA A 772 10.98 21.45 -33.57
CA ALA A 772 11.08 21.85 -32.17
C ALA A 772 9.75 22.43 -31.66
N LEU A 773 9.04 23.23 -32.47
CA LEU A 773 7.71 23.72 -32.12
C LEU A 773 6.70 22.58 -31.97
N ALA A 774 6.71 21.59 -32.85
CA ALA A 774 5.84 20.41 -32.71
C ALA A 774 6.13 19.61 -31.43
N LYS A 775 7.41 19.48 -31.04
CA LYS A 775 7.82 18.87 -29.78
C LYS A 775 7.35 19.68 -28.57
N ALA A 776 7.51 21.00 -28.61
CA ALA A 776 7.02 21.89 -27.55
C ALA A 776 5.49 21.78 -27.41
N GLU A 777 4.75 21.80 -28.52
CA GLU A 777 3.30 21.68 -28.56
C GLU A 777 2.80 20.33 -28.02
N ALA A 778 3.52 19.24 -28.30
CA ALA A 778 3.22 17.93 -27.73
C ALA A 778 3.49 17.88 -26.23
N ALA A 779 4.59 18.49 -25.77
CA ALA A 779 4.99 18.49 -24.37
C ALA A 779 4.07 19.35 -23.48
N VAL A 780 3.59 20.50 -23.94
CA VAL A 780 2.75 21.40 -23.12
C VAL A 780 1.38 20.84 -22.79
N LYS A 781 0.84 19.91 -23.59
CA LYS A 781 -0.50 19.31 -23.37
C LYS A 781 -0.63 18.57 -22.03
N SER A 782 0.46 17.98 -21.56
CA SER A 782 0.54 17.28 -20.28
C SER A 782 1.43 18.00 -19.27
N ALA A 783 2.00 19.16 -19.63
CA ALA A 783 2.88 19.91 -18.75
C ALA A 783 2.10 20.60 -17.62
N PHE A 784 2.65 20.50 -16.42
CA PHE A 784 2.13 21.15 -15.21
C PHE A 784 2.58 22.60 -15.08
N ASP A 785 3.79 22.86 -15.58
CA ASP A 785 4.39 24.17 -15.71
C ASP A 785 5.11 24.19 -17.05
N ILE A 786 5.00 25.30 -17.78
CA ILE A 786 5.60 25.49 -19.09
C ILE A 786 7.11 25.18 -19.05
N LYS A 787 7.81 25.45 -17.95
CA LYS A 787 9.23 25.15 -17.80
C LYS A 787 9.55 23.66 -17.93
N PHE A 788 8.63 22.78 -17.54
CA PHE A 788 8.79 21.34 -17.73
C PHE A 788 8.66 20.92 -19.19
N ALA A 789 7.97 21.68 -20.04
CA ALA A 789 8.00 21.43 -21.47
C ALA A 789 9.34 21.88 -22.11
N PHE A 790 9.95 22.93 -21.56
CA PHE A 790 11.17 23.54 -22.08
C PHE A 790 12.44 23.06 -21.37
N ASN A 791 12.82 21.79 -21.59
CA ASN A 791 13.98 21.17 -20.95
C ASN A 791 14.89 20.42 -21.95
N ARG A 792 16.03 19.91 -21.46
CA ARG A 792 17.04 19.20 -22.26
C ARG A 792 16.55 17.91 -22.92
N TRP A 793 15.61 17.23 -22.30
CA TRP A 793 15.05 15.96 -22.77
C TRP A 793 14.05 16.15 -23.90
N THR A 794 13.23 17.20 -23.83
CA THR A 794 12.25 17.51 -24.89
C THR A 794 12.93 17.81 -26.21
N PHE A 795 13.99 18.64 -26.18
CA PHE A 795 14.62 19.14 -27.41
C PHE A 795 15.91 18.41 -27.80
N GLY A 796 16.57 17.74 -26.86
CA GLY A 796 17.87 17.08 -27.05
C GLY A 796 19.04 18.05 -27.00
N GLU A 797 20.20 17.56 -26.54
CA GLU A 797 21.41 18.39 -26.36
C GLU A 797 21.90 19.01 -27.66
N ASP A 798 21.81 18.28 -28.78
CA ASP A 798 22.26 18.77 -30.08
C ASP A 798 21.54 20.07 -30.50
N PHE A 799 20.22 20.14 -30.32
CA PHE A 799 19.46 21.33 -30.65
C PHE A 799 19.78 22.50 -29.70
N LEU A 800 19.88 22.22 -28.41
CA LEU A 800 20.15 23.24 -27.40
C LEU A 800 21.55 23.84 -27.53
N VAL A 801 22.57 23.02 -27.81
CA VAL A 801 23.95 23.49 -27.96
C VAL A 801 24.18 24.13 -29.32
N LYS A 802 23.74 23.50 -30.43
CA LYS A 802 24.10 23.94 -31.78
C LYS A 802 23.17 25.05 -32.31
N SER A 803 21.88 25.01 -31.98
CA SER A 803 20.89 25.95 -32.51
C SER A 803 20.58 27.08 -31.53
N LEU A 804 20.48 26.79 -30.23
CA LEU A 804 20.17 27.79 -29.20
C LEU A 804 21.39 28.32 -28.44
N GLY A 805 22.59 27.75 -28.66
CA GLY A 805 23.84 28.27 -28.09
C GLY A 805 24.02 28.03 -26.59
N VAL A 806 23.30 27.07 -26.00
CA VAL A 806 23.42 26.73 -24.57
C VAL A 806 24.74 26.00 -24.32
N ALA A 807 25.55 26.46 -23.36
CA ALA A 807 26.82 25.80 -23.07
C ALA A 807 26.60 24.41 -22.41
N PRO A 808 27.41 23.38 -22.74
CA PRO A 808 27.27 22.04 -22.15
C PRO A 808 27.32 22.01 -20.61
N ALA A 809 28.12 22.90 -20.00
CA ALA A 809 28.19 23.04 -18.55
C ALA A 809 26.88 23.59 -17.93
N GLN A 810 26.13 24.42 -18.66
CA GLN A 810 24.82 24.93 -18.23
C GLN A 810 23.72 23.87 -18.39
N LEU A 811 23.83 22.97 -19.37
CA LEU A 811 22.92 21.83 -19.50
C LEU A 811 23.09 20.78 -18.39
N ALA A 812 24.27 20.75 -17.77
CA ALA A 812 24.56 19.94 -16.58
C ALA A 812 24.20 20.66 -15.26
N ASP A 813 23.89 21.96 -15.31
CA ASP A 813 23.50 22.74 -14.15
C ASP A 813 22.04 22.47 -13.79
N ALA A 814 21.85 21.88 -12.60
CA ALA A 814 20.55 21.69 -11.99
C ALA A 814 19.92 23.00 -11.50
N LYS A 815 20.28 24.19 -11.97
CA LYS A 815 19.49 25.42 -11.78
C LYS A 815 19.14 26.11 -13.11
N PHE A 816 19.46 25.46 -14.23
CA PHE A 816 19.23 26.04 -15.56
C PHE A 816 17.75 26.09 -15.94
N ASP A 817 17.27 27.31 -16.25
CA ASP A 817 15.94 27.60 -16.82
C ASP A 817 16.11 28.05 -18.27
N LEU A 818 15.65 27.21 -19.22
CA LEU A 818 15.80 27.46 -20.64
C LEU A 818 15.02 28.70 -21.10
N LEU A 819 13.83 28.96 -20.56
CA LEU A 819 13.01 30.11 -20.96
C LEU A 819 13.65 31.43 -20.50
N ALA A 820 14.18 31.44 -19.27
CA ALA A 820 14.95 32.58 -18.78
C ALA A 820 16.22 32.81 -19.60
N HIS A 821 16.93 31.74 -19.98
CA HIS A 821 18.12 31.83 -20.86
C HIS A 821 17.79 32.43 -22.23
N LEU A 822 16.62 32.13 -22.79
CA LEU A 822 16.13 32.71 -24.05
C LEU A 822 15.74 34.19 -23.93
N GLY A 823 15.79 34.76 -22.72
CA GLY A 823 15.54 36.17 -22.45
C GLY A 823 14.06 36.51 -22.21
N PHE A 824 13.22 35.52 -21.88
CA PHE A 824 11.87 35.79 -21.38
C PHE A 824 11.93 36.24 -19.92
N SER A 825 11.16 37.25 -19.55
CA SER A 825 11.07 37.68 -18.15
C SER A 825 10.24 36.69 -17.34
N LYS A 826 10.38 36.71 -16.01
CA LYS A 826 9.55 35.89 -15.11
C LYS A 826 8.05 36.16 -15.34
N ALA A 827 7.67 37.43 -15.55
CA ALA A 827 6.30 37.81 -15.82
C ALA A 827 5.78 37.23 -17.15
N ASP A 828 6.60 37.21 -18.20
CA ASP A 828 6.23 36.61 -19.49
C ASP A 828 5.99 35.09 -19.35
N ILE A 829 6.86 34.41 -18.58
CA ILE A 829 6.74 32.97 -18.31
C ILE A 829 5.48 32.69 -17.50
N ASP A 830 5.22 33.45 -16.44
CA ASP A 830 4.05 33.24 -15.58
C ASP A 830 2.73 33.44 -16.35
N VAL A 831 2.62 34.49 -17.18
CA VAL A 831 1.42 34.74 -17.98
C VAL A 831 1.23 33.68 -19.06
N ALA A 832 2.30 33.24 -19.73
CA ALA A 832 2.23 32.13 -20.68
C ALA A 832 1.82 30.82 -19.99
N ASN A 833 2.39 30.55 -18.81
CA ASN A 833 2.09 29.37 -18.02
C ASN A 833 0.61 29.30 -17.63
N VAL A 834 0.02 30.40 -17.16
CA VAL A 834 -1.41 30.47 -16.84
C VAL A 834 -2.29 30.19 -18.07
N HIS A 835 -1.93 30.73 -19.24
CA HIS A 835 -2.69 30.48 -20.46
C HIS A 835 -2.58 29.01 -20.93
N ILE A 836 -1.39 28.41 -20.84
CA ILE A 836 -1.11 27.08 -21.41
C ILE A 836 -1.49 25.97 -20.42
N CYS A 837 -1.00 26.06 -19.19
CA CYS A 837 -1.12 25.04 -18.15
C CYS A 837 -2.29 25.29 -17.17
N GLY A 838 -2.91 26.48 -17.25
CA GLY A 838 -4.06 26.89 -16.45
C GLY A 838 -3.67 27.61 -15.15
N ALA A 839 -4.56 28.48 -14.67
CA ALA A 839 -4.44 29.10 -13.36
C ALA A 839 -4.62 28.09 -12.21
N MET A 840 -5.27 26.95 -12.48
CA MET A 840 -5.65 25.91 -11.51
C MET A 840 -6.58 26.41 -10.39
N THR A 841 -7.08 27.63 -10.51
CA THR A 841 -8.08 28.27 -9.65
C THR A 841 -9.15 28.94 -10.52
N LEU A 842 -10.28 29.26 -9.90
CA LEU A 842 -11.33 30.08 -10.49
C LEU A 842 -11.28 31.53 -10.02
N GLU A 843 -10.40 31.85 -9.06
CA GLU A 843 -10.18 33.23 -8.63
C GLU A 843 -9.63 34.08 -9.78
N GLY A 844 -10.36 35.13 -10.16
CA GLY A 844 -9.99 35.98 -11.29
C GLY A 844 -10.36 35.43 -12.67
N ALA A 845 -11.08 34.30 -12.73
CA ALA A 845 -11.59 33.77 -13.99
C ALA A 845 -12.54 34.78 -14.68
N PRO A 846 -12.49 34.89 -16.02
CA PRO A 846 -13.36 35.80 -16.77
C PRO A 846 -14.82 35.42 -16.57
N PHE A 847 -15.73 36.40 -16.56
CA PHE A 847 -17.19 36.23 -16.38
C PHE A 847 -17.65 35.73 -15.00
N LEU A 848 -16.82 35.02 -14.23
CA LEU A 848 -17.19 34.49 -12.93
C LEU A 848 -17.49 35.63 -11.94
N LYS A 849 -18.61 35.53 -11.23
CA LYS A 849 -19.02 36.52 -10.25
C LYS A 849 -18.39 36.19 -8.91
N ALA A 850 -17.91 37.20 -8.19
CA ALA A 850 -17.29 37.02 -6.88
C ALA A 850 -18.22 36.33 -5.85
N GLU A 851 -19.53 36.59 -5.93
CA GLU A 851 -20.55 35.97 -5.06
C GLU A 851 -20.67 34.44 -5.22
N HIS A 852 -20.21 33.90 -6.36
CA HIS A 852 -20.25 32.47 -6.65
C HIS A 852 -18.96 31.73 -6.28
N LEU A 853 -17.87 32.44 -5.98
CA LEU A 853 -16.59 31.83 -5.59
C LEU A 853 -16.71 30.84 -4.41
N PRO A 854 -17.53 31.09 -3.36
CA PRO A 854 -17.66 30.15 -2.25
C PRO A 854 -18.14 28.75 -2.63
N VAL A 855 -18.80 28.57 -3.78
CA VAL A 855 -19.21 27.25 -4.31
C VAL A 855 -18.00 26.37 -4.61
N PHE A 856 -16.87 26.99 -4.96
CA PHE A 856 -15.66 26.32 -5.44
C PHE A 856 -14.53 26.28 -4.40
N ASP A 857 -14.79 26.74 -3.18
CA ASP A 857 -13.81 26.68 -2.10
C ASP A 857 -13.46 25.21 -1.78
N CYS A 858 -12.16 24.90 -1.81
CA CYS A 858 -11.61 23.57 -1.56
C CYS A 858 -10.92 23.51 -0.18
N ALA A 859 -10.52 22.32 0.26
CA ALA A 859 -9.82 22.13 1.53
C ALA A 859 -8.45 22.83 1.58
N SER A 860 -7.84 23.07 0.42
CA SER A 860 -6.57 23.79 0.28
C SER A 860 -6.70 24.90 -0.77
N PRO A 861 -5.84 25.93 -0.71
CA PRO A 861 -5.75 26.92 -1.79
C PRO A 861 -5.47 26.26 -3.14
N CYS A 862 -6.26 26.62 -4.14
CA CYS A 862 -6.18 26.04 -5.49
C CYS A 862 -5.13 26.75 -6.35
N GLY A 863 -4.20 26.00 -6.94
CA GLY A 863 -3.20 26.55 -7.86
C GLY A 863 -2.24 27.55 -7.21
N ARG A 864 -1.31 28.10 -7.99
CA ARG A 864 -0.23 28.99 -7.48
C ARG A 864 -0.73 30.35 -7.00
N ILE A 865 -1.82 30.85 -7.57
CA ILE A 865 -2.33 32.21 -7.32
C ILE A 865 -3.59 32.24 -6.45
N GLY A 866 -4.21 31.08 -6.19
CA GLY A 866 -5.40 30.98 -5.34
C GLY A 866 -5.08 31.26 -3.88
N LYS A 867 -6.01 31.93 -3.21
CA LYS A 867 -5.92 32.33 -1.80
C LYS A 867 -7.07 31.78 -0.97
N ARG A 868 -8.18 31.40 -1.61
CA ARG A 868 -9.36 30.90 -0.90
C ARG A 868 -9.21 29.42 -0.57
N SER A 869 -9.63 29.06 0.63
CA SER A 869 -9.79 27.69 1.09
C SER A 869 -10.85 27.64 2.18
N LEU A 870 -11.38 26.45 2.42
CA LEU A 870 -12.33 26.20 3.49
C LEU A 870 -11.64 26.38 4.85
N SER A 871 -12.35 27.02 5.78
CA SER A 871 -11.84 27.21 7.14
C SER A 871 -11.85 25.89 7.92
N VAL A 872 -10.97 25.78 8.92
CA VAL A 872 -10.94 24.67 9.88
C VAL A 872 -12.32 24.44 10.51
N GLU A 873 -12.99 25.53 10.87
CA GLU A 873 -14.34 25.52 11.45
C GLU A 873 -15.39 24.96 10.48
N SER A 874 -15.30 25.27 9.18
CA SER A 874 -16.25 24.77 8.18
C SER A 874 -16.24 23.23 8.07
N HIS A 875 -15.06 22.62 8.15
CA HIS A 875 -14.91 21.17 8.18
C HIS A 875 -15.59 20.56 9.42
N ILE A 876 -15.31 21.12 10.60
CA ILE A 876 -15.86 20.64 11.87
C ILE A 876 -17.39 20.80 11.90
N ARG A 877 -17.92 21.92 11.43
CA ARG A 877 -19.37 22.17 11.41
C ARG A 877 -20.12 21.27 10.43
N MET A 878 -19.51 20.90 9.30
CA MET A 878 -20.10 19.89 8.41
C MET A 878 -20.16 18.52 9.10
N MET A 879 -19.07 18.10 9.76
CA MET A 879 -19.09 16.86 10.55
C MET A 879 -20.17 16.92 11.63
N ALA A 880 -20.27 18.05 12.34
CA ALA A 880 -21.24 18.21 13.43
C ALA A 880 -22.69 18.17 12.93
N ALA A 881 -22.97 18.64 11.72
CA ALA A 881 -24.30 18.53 11.11
C ALA A 881 -24.69 17.08 10.77
N ALA A 882 -23.72 16.22 10.46
CA ALA A 882 -23.94 14.81 10.09
C ALA A 882 -23.87 13.85 11.29
N GLN A 883 -22.94 14.06 12.23
CA GLN A 883 -22.64 13.18 13.36
C GLN A 883 -23.85 12.73 14.22
N PRO A 884 -24.84 13.59 14.53
CA PRO A 884 -26.03 13.19 15.28
C PRO A 884 -26.86 12.12 14.58
N PHE A 885 -26.61 11.86 13.30
CA PHE A 885 -27.32 10.85 12.52
C PHE A 885 -26.45 9.66 12.17
N ILE A 886 -25.19 9.60 12.63
CA ILE A 886 -24.29 8.48 12.37
C ILE A 886 -24.18 7.63 13.63
N SER A 887 -24.55 6.35 13.52
CA SER A 887 -24.55 5.43 14.67
C SER A 887 -23.12 5.10 15.14
N GLY A 888 -22.19 4.86 14.21
CA GLY A 888 -20.75 4.87 14.48
C GLY A 888 -20.18 6.30 14.50
N ALA A 889 -19.08 6.52 13.80
CA ALA A 889 -18.38 7.81 13.73
C ALA A 889 -18.05 8.22 12.28
N ILE A 890 -17.37 9.35 12.15
CA ILE A 890 -17.02 9.96 10.86
C ILE A 890 -15.49 10.01 10.74
N SER A 891 -14.95 9.36 9.72
CA SER A 891 -13.58 9.56 9.29
C SER A 891 -13.52 10.80 8.42
N LYS A 892 -12.87 11.86 8.92
CA LYS A 892 -12.68 13.12 8.19
C LYS A 892 -11.39 13.78 8.64
N THR A 893 -10.57 14.17 7.66
CA THR A 893 -9.37 14.97 7.90
C THR A 893 -9.76 16.43 7.98
N ILE A 894 -9.37 17.16 9.03
CA ILE A 894 -9.53 18.61 9.08
C ILE A 894 -8.24 19.23 8.57
N ASN A 895 -8.29 19.72 7.34
CA ASN A 895 -7.16 20.38 6.70
C ASN A 895 -6.93 21.75 7.33
N MET A 896 -5.66 22.06 7.60
CA MET A 896 -5.24 23.35 8.13
C MET A 896 -4.15 23.93 7.24
N PRO A 897 -4.15 25.26 7.02
CA PRO A 897 -3.11 25.91 6.23
C PRO A 897 -1.76 25.84 6.95
N ASN A 898 -0.66 26.01 6.21
CA ASN A 898 0.69 25.91 6.75
C ASN A 898 0.97 26.90 7.88
N ASP A 899 0.35 28.08 7.85
CA ASP A 899 0.46 29.14 8.86
C ASP A 899 -0.42 28.92 10.11
N ALA A 900 -1.22 27.85 10.15
CA ALA A 900 -1.98 27.48 11.34
C ALA A 900 -1.04 27.26 12.53
N THR A 901 -1.45 27.71 13.71
CA THR A 901 -0.69 27.64 14.95
C THR A 901 -1.02 26.39 15.76
N VAL A 902 -0.22 26.12 16.81
CA VAL A 902 -0.54 25.06 17.79
C VAL A 902 -1.86 25.35 18.52
N ASP A 903 -2.16 26.63 18.77
CA ASP A 903 -3.42 27.05 19.39
C ASP A 903 -4.62 26.72 18.49
N ASP A 904 -4.50 26.93 17.17
CA ASP A 904 -5.56 26.57 16.21
C ASP A 904 -5.86 25.07 16.23
N CYS A 905 -4.84 24.20 16.39
CA CYS A 905 -5.05 22.76 16.53
C CYS A 905 -5.82 22.41 17.80
N LYS A 906 -5.47 23.01 18.94
CA LYS A 906 -6.16 22.78 20.22
C LYS A 906 -7.60 23.27 20.18
N GLU A 907 -7.83 24.47 19.63
CA GLU A 907 -9.19 25.02 19.49
C GLU A 907 -10.04 24.19 18.53
N ALA A 908 -9.45 23.64 17.46
CA ALA A 908 -10.16 22.70 16.58
C ALA A 908 -10.64 21.46 17.35
N TYR A 909 -9.80 20.88 18.21
CA TYR A 909 -10.20 19.76 19.06
C TYR A 909 -11.28 20.15 20.08
N LEU A 910 -11.15 21.29 20.74
CA LEU A 910 -12.15 21.77 21.72
C LEU A 910 -13.48 22.11 21.06
N LEU A 911 -13.47 22.74 19.89
CA LEU A 911 -14.68 22.99 19.10
C LEU A 911 -15.38 21.67 18.73
N SER A 912 -14.61 20.65 18.36
CA SER A 912 -15.15 19.32 18.02
C SER A 912 -15.84 18.66 19.21
N TRP A 913 -15.23 18.75 20.39
CA TRP A 913 -15.84 18.30 21.64
C TRP A 913 -17.14 19.05 21.96
N ARG A 914 -17.12 20.39 21.88
CA ARG A 914 -18.28 21.26 22.14
C ARG A 914 -19.45 20.99 21.18
N LEU A 915 -19.17 20.43 20.00
CA LEU A 915 -20.15 20.06 18.99
C LEU A 915 -20.51 18.56 19.01
N ALA A 916 -20.14 17.85 20.08
CA ALA A 916 -20.44 16.43 20.29
C ALA A 916 -19.92 15.50 19.18
N LEU A 917 -18.76 15.83 18.59
CA LEU A 917 -18.09 14.90 17.67
C LEU A 917 -17.51 13.70 18.44
N LYS A 918 -17.41 12.55 17.76
CA LYS A 918 -16.87 11.32 18.35
C LYS A 918 -15.35 11.18 18.15
N ALA A 919 -14.82 11.75 17.06
CA ALA A 919 -13.39 11.77 16.76
C ALA A 919 -13.00 13.02 15.97
N ASN A 920 -11.71 13.36 16.00
CA ASN A 920 -11.10 14.41 15.19
C ASN A 920 -9.68 14.01 14.79
N ALA A 921 -9.36 14.14 13.50
CA ALA A 921 -8.02 14.07 12.96
C ALA A 921 -7.67 15.39 12.24
N LEU A 922 -6.53 15.98 12.59
CA LEU A 922 -6.03 17.22 11.99
C LEU A 922 -4.92 16.92 11.01
N TYR A 923 -4.84 17.69 9.94
CA TYR A 923 -3.70 17.67 9.04
C TYR A 923 -3.34 19.10 8.65
N ARG A 924 -2.25 19.61 9.22
CA ARG A 924 -1.67 20.89 8.81
C ARG A 924 -0.74 20.68 7.63
N ASP A 925 -0.87 21.51 6.61
CA ASP A 925 0.08 21.50 5.50
C ASP A 925 1.51 21.73 6.01
N GLY A 926 2.45 20.88 5.61
CA GLY A 926 3.84 20.88 6.09
C GLY A 926 4.06 20.21 7.46
N SER A 927 3.07 19.54 8.03
CA SER A 927 3.27 18.69 9.22
C SER A 927 4.02 17.38 8.92
N LYS A 928 4.19 16.99 7.66
CA LYS A 928 5.00 15.83 7.26
C LYS A 928 6.03 16.25 6.23
N LEU A 929 7.22 15.65 6.30
CA LEU A 929 8.29 15.92 5.32
C LEU A 929 7.97 15.36 3.93
N SER A 930 6.97 14.47 3.84
CA SER A 930 6.49 13.87 2.60
C SER A 930 4.97 13.92 2.53
N GLN A 931 4.42 14.35 1.40
CA GLN A 931 2.97 14.37 1.17
C GLN A 931 2.59 13.64 -0.14
N PRO A 932 1.59 12.74 -0.12
CA PRO A 932 1.19 11.99 -1.30
C PRO A 932 0.28 12.76 -2.27
N LEU A 933 -0.41 13.80 -1.77
CA LEU A 933 -1.32 14.65 -2.54
C LEU A 933 -0.93 16.10 -2.35
N ASN A 934 -0.77 16.84 -3.44
CA ASN A 934 -0.34 18.24 -3.41
C ASN A 934 -1.26 19.11 -4.27
N ALA A 935 -1.62 20.29 -3.75
CA ALA A 935 -2.37 21.33 -4.47
C ALA A 935 -1.43 22.21 -5.32
N GLN A 936 -0.17 22.28 -4.92
CA GLN A 936 0.93 22.96 -5.59
C GLN A 936 2.19 22.08 -5.50
N LEU A 937 3.05 22.10 -6.50
CA LEU A 937 4.38 21.51 -6.37
C LEU A 937 5.23 22.43 -5.49
N VAL A 938 5.44 22.05 -4.24
CA VAL A 938 6.43 22.71 -3.36
C VAL A 938 7.82 22.33 -3.86
N ALA A 939 8.68 23.33 -4.04
CA ALA A 939 10.10 23.17 -4.29
C ALA A 939 10.82 22.96 -2.95
N ASP A 940 11.74 22.01 -2.85
CA ASP A 940 12.51 21.77 -1.62
C ASP A 940 13.41 22.99 -1.29
N ASP A 941 13.35 23.44 -0.04
CA ASP A 941 14.08 24.58 0.53
C ASP A 941 15.59 24.28 0.76
N GLU A 942 16.38 24.10 -0.30
CA GLU A 942 17.85 23.94 -0.23
C GLU A 942 18.64 25.07 -0.91
N ASP A 943 18.16 26.32 -0.79
CA ASP A 943 18.80 27.51 -1.41
C ASP A 943 19.52 28.46 -0.44
N GLU A 944 19.78 28.06 0.82
CA GLU A 944 20.34 28.99 1.81
C GLU A 944 21.88 29.06 1.93
N GLU A 945 22.68 28.12 1.41
CA GLU A 945 24.13 28.14 1.74
C GLU A 945 25.01 29.02 0.84
N ASP A 946 24.73 29.15 -0.46
CA ASP A 946 25.65 29.83 -1.39
C ASP A 946 25.43 31.36 -1.49
N ALA A 947 24.27 31.87 -1.06
CA ALA A 947 23.97 33.30 -1.08
C ALA A 947 24.59 34.05 0.12
N VAL A 948 24.78 33.37 1.25
CA VAL A 948 25.31 33.97 2.49
C VAL A 948 26.81 34.27 2.39
N GLU A 949 27.60 33.41 1.74
CA GLU A 949 29.04 33.66 1.54
C GLU A 949 29.31 34.82 0.56
N ALA A 950 28.44 35.02 -0.45
CA ALA A 950 28.53 36.15 -1.36
C ALA A 950 28.09 37.49 -0.72
N LEU A 951 27.16 37.45 0.24
CA LEU A 951 26.66 38.63 0.98
C LEU A 951 27.60 39.13 2.09
N VAL A 952 28.47 38.26 2.62
CA VAL A 952 29.50 38.66 3.60
C VAL A 952 30.64 39.45 2.93
N ALA A 953 30.78 39.36 1.60
CA ALA A 953 31.85 40.01 0.84
C ALA A 953 31.53 41.47 0.38
N GLN A 954 30.37 42.04 0.70
CA GLN A 954 29.98 43.39 0.24
C GLN A 954 29.84 44.45 1.37
N PRO A 955 30.15 45.74 1.10
CA PRO A 955 30.11 46.80 2.11
C PRO A 955 28.69 47.18 2.56
N ALA A 956 28.58 47.58 3.83
CA ALA A 956 27.34 47.77 4.59
C ALA A 956 26.30 48.77 4.06
N ALA A 957 26.60 49.56 3.02
CA ALA A 957 25.72 50.62 2.52
C ALA A 957 24.63 50.15 1.54
N ALA A 958 24.65 48.89 1.10
CA ALA A 958 23.63 48.33 0.18
C ALA A 958 22.52 47.50 0.89
N ARG A 959 22.46 47.55 2.23
CA ARG A 959 21.66 46.61 3.06
C ARG A 959 20.18 46.95 3.26
N THR A 960 19.64 48.03 2.72
CA THR A 960 18.31 48.54 3.13
C THR A 960 17.20 48.51 2.07
N THR A 961 17.45 48.01 0.86
CA THR A 961 16.44 48.08 -0.23
C THR A 961 16.16 46.75 -0.93
N THR A 962 16.46 45.62 -0.29
CA THR A 962 16.33 44.28 -0.91
C THR A 962 15.85 43.24 0.10
N VAL A 963 14.74 43.53 0.80
CA VAL A 963 14.10 42.60 1.77
C VAL A 963 12.61 42.41 1.45
N SER A 964 12.20 42.56 0.20
CA SER A 964 10.85 42.22 -0.21
C SER A 964 10.88 41.58 -1.57
N GLU A 965 10.21 40.43 -1.65
CA GLU A 965 9.99 39.60 -2.82
C GLU A 965 11.20 38.75 -3.24
N LYS A 966 11.10 37.44 -2.97
CA LYS A 966 11.38 36.36 -3.95
C LYS A 966 11.10 34.98 -3.33
N ILE A 967 10.12 34.30 -3.91
CA ILE A 967 9.72 32.92 -3.66
C ILE A 967 9.82 32.16 -5.03
N VAL A 968 10.12 30.85 -4.95
CA VAL A 968 9.91 29.78 -5.96
C VAL A 968 11.08 29.63 -6.97
N GLU A 969 11.79 28.48 -7.14
CA GLU A 969 11.34 27.16 -7.66
C GLU A 969 12.52 26.13 -7.82
N ARG A 970 12.38 24.84 -7.44
CA ARG A 970 12.82 23.59 -8.14
C ARG A 970 12.59 22.26 -7.38
N VAL A 971 12.21 21.21 -8.13
CA VAL A 971 12.31 19.76 -7.85
C VAL A 971 12.94 19.14 -9.10
N ILE A 972 14.14 18.52 -9.04
CA ILE A 972 14.70 17.56 -10.03
C ILE A 972 16.08 17.10 -9.49
N GLU A 973 16.18 15.84 -9.04
CA GLU A 973 17.31 14.89 -9.22
C GLU A 973 17.16 13.71 -8.25
N ARG A 974 16.59 12.57 -8.69
CA ARG A 974 16.77 11.31 -7.94
C ARG A 974 16.61 9.97 -8.66
N ILE A 975 16.63 9.91 -9.99
CA ILE A 975 16.30 8.65 -10.70
C ILE A 975 17.41 8.13 -11.65
N VAL A 976 18.54 8.82 -11.87
CA VAL A 976 19.33 8.53 -13.09
C VAL A 976 20.68 7.82 -12.90
N GLU A 977 21.17 7.51 -11.69
CA GLU A 977 22.52 6.91 -11.56
C GLU A 977 22.63 5.39 -11.46
N HIS A 978 21.55 4.61 -11.43
CA HIS A 978 21.67 3.15 -11.52
C HIS A 978 21.41 2.63 -12.94
N ARG A 979 22.42 2.73 -13.81
CA ARG A 979 22.46 1.90 -15.03
C ARG A 979 22.86 0.47 -14.64
N VAL A 980 21.88 -0.42 -14.66
CA VAL A 980 22.08 -1.88 -14.62
C VAL A 980 22.88 -2.30 -15.86
N ARG A 981 23.97 -3.05 -15.65
CA ARG A 981 24.77 -3.65 -16.72
C ARG A 981 23.89 -4.59 -17.57
N GLU A 982 24.04 -4.53 -18.89
CA GLU A 982 23.44 -5.51 -19.80
C GLU A 982 23.96 -6.93 -19.48
N ARG A 983 23.12 -7.96 -19.64
CA ARG A 983 23.46 -9.36 -19.35
C ARG A 983 24.72 -9.77 -20.11
N GLU A 984 25.76 -10.15 -19.39
CA GLU A 984 27.00 -10.62 -19.98
C GLU A 984 26.86 -12.10 -20.38
N LYS A 985 26.76 -12.35 -21.69
CA LYS A 985 26.55 -13.70 -22.22
C LYS A 985 27.78 -14.59 -21.95
N MET A 986 27.53 -15.71 -21.26
CA MET A 986 28.53 -16.75 -21.02
C MET A 986 28.96 -17.45 -22.31
N PRO A 987 30.24 -17.89 -22.44
CA PRO A 987 30.73 -18.66 -23.58
C PRO A 987 30.01 -20.00 -23.76
N ASP A 988 29.96 -20.54 -24.99
CA ASP A 988 29.35 -21.85 -25.29
C ASP A 988 30.12 -23.04 -24.68
N ARG A 989 31.40 -22.85 -24.36
CA ARG A 989 32.26 -23.82 -23.65
C ARG A 989 32.87 -23.15 -22.43
N ARG A 990 32.58 -23.68 -21.24
CA ARG A 990 32.88 -23.03 -19.96
C ARG A 990 33.85 -23.87 -19.14
N LYS A 991 34.68 -23.20 -18.34
CA LYS A 991 35.54 -23.84 -17.33
C LYS A 991 34.77 -23.88 -16.00
N GLY A 992 35.19 -24.74 -15.08
CA GLY A 992 34.61 -24.83 -13.75
C GLY A 992 34.99 -26.13 -13.07
N TYR A 993 34.60 -26.30 -11.80
CA TYR A 993 34.85 -27.52 -11.05
C TYR A 993 33.56 -28.19 -10.61
N THR A 994 33.68 -29.43 -10.16
CA THR A 994 32.60 -30.16 -9.52
C THR A 994 33.05 -30.60 -8.14
N GLN A 995 32.43 -30.06 -7.09
CA GLN A 995 32.67 -30.44 -5.72
C GLN A 995 31.55 -31.37 -5.25
N LYS A 996 31.93 -32.57 -4.80
CA LYS A 996 31.02 -33.52 -4.15
C LYS A 996 31.09 -33.33 -2.64
N ALA A 997 29.93 -33.22 -1.99
CA ALA A 997 29.86 -33.19 -0.53
C ALA A 997 28.65 -33.97 -0.01
N VAL A 998 28.70 -34.34 1.27
CA VAL A 998 27.58 -34.94 1.98
C VAL A 998 27.25 -34.03 3.16
N VAL A 999 26.11 -33.36 3.14
CA VAL A 999 25.66 -32.44 4.20
C VAL A 999 24.48 -33.08 4.90
N GLY A 1000 24.57 -33.29 6.22
CA GLY A 1000 23.46 -33.89 6.99
C GLY A 1000 23.05 -35.28 6.49
N GLY A 1001 23.96 -36.05 5.88
CA GLY A 1001 23.68 -37.37 5.29
C GLY A 1001 23.24 -37.34 3.81
N HIS A 1002 22.97 -36.17 3.23
CA HIS A 1002 22.54 -36.01 1.84
C HIS A 1002 23.71 -35.72 0.90
N LYS A 1003 23.83 -36.49 -0.19
CA LYS A 1003 24.89 -36.33 -1.21
C LYS A 1003 24.53 -35.24 -2.20
N LEU A 1004 25.37 -34.20 -2.28
CA LEU A 1004 25.24 -33.09 -3.22
C LEU A 1004 26.50 -32.92 -4.10
N TYR A 1005 26.30 -32.37 -5.29
CA TYR A 1005 27.30 -32.03 -6.29
C TYR A 1005 27.10 -30.58 -6.69
N LEU A 1006 28.01 -29.71 -6.27
CA LEU A 1006 28.09 -28.33 -6.72
C LEU A 1006 28.96 -28.29 -7.97
N ARG A 1007 28.43 -27.80 -9.09
CA ARG A 1007 29.19 -27.53 -10.31
C ARG A 1007 29.20 -26.05 -10.60
N THR A 1008 30.33 -25.53 -11.05
CA THR A 1008 30.48 -24.12 -11.42
C THR A 1008 30.71 -23.97 -12.91
N GLY A 1009 30.33 -22.81 -13.45
CA GLY A 1009 30.70 -22.34 -14.78
C GLY A 1009 31.30 -20.96 -14.69
N GLU A 1010 32.47 -20.79 -15.29
CA GLU A 1010 33.31 -19.60 -15.22
C GLU A 1010 33.37 -18.87 -16.55
N TYR A 1011 33.52 -17.55 -16.48
CA TYR A 1011 33.94 -16.69 -17.58
C TYR A 1011 35.42 -16.93 -17.93
N ASP A 1012 35.87 -16.43 -19.08
CA ASP A 1012 37.25 -16.64 -19.57
C ASP A 1012 38.32 -16.02 -18.66
N ASP A 1013 37.95 -15.01 -17.86
CA ASP A 1013 38.78 -14.34 -16.86
C ASP A 1013 38.87 -15.07 -15.50
N GLY A 1014 38.11 -16.17 -15.33
CA GLY A 1014 38.03 -16.95 -14.10
C GLY A 1014 36.96 -16.49 -13.11
N ALA A 1015 36.14 -15.49 -13.46
CA ALA A 1015 34.99 -15.09 -12.65
C ALA A 1015 33.86 -16.14 -12.72
N LEU A 1016 33.15 -16.34 -11.61
CA LEU A 1016 32.02 -17.27 -11.55
C LEU A 1016 30.80 -16.68 -12.24
N GLY A 1017 30.26 -17.38 -13.25
CA GLY A 1017 29.07 -16.94 -14.01
C GLY A 1017 27.85 -17.85 -13.87
N GLU A 1018 28.01 -19.07 -13.38
CA GLU A 1018 26.88 -19.95 -13.05
C GLU A 1018 27.24 -21.03 -12.04
N ILE A 1019 26.21 -21.55 -11.38
CA ILE A 1019 26.28 -22.70 -10.48
C ILE A 1019 25.17 -23.71 -10.80
N PHE A 1020 25.44 -24.98 -10.59
CA PHE A 1020 24.46 -26.07 -10.63
C PHE A 1020 24.57 -26.91 -9.36
N ILE A 1021 23.44 -27.28 -8.80
CA ILE A 1021 23.36 -28.10 -7.59
C ILE A 1021 22.59 -29.37 -7.93
N ASP A 1022 23.27 -30.50 -7.95
CA ASP A 1022 22.68 -31.82 -8.15
C ASP A 1022 22.75 -32.64 -6.87
N MET A 1023 21.72 -33.42 -6.59
CA MET A 1023 21.65 -34.24 -5.39
C MET A 1023 21.08 -35.63 -5.70
N HIS A 1024 21.42 -36.61 -4.85
CA HIS A 1024 21.16 -38.03 -5.11
C HIS A 1024 20.29 -38.66 -4.01
N LYS A 1025 19.18 -39.32 -4.39
CA LYS A 1025 18.16 -39.97 -3.51
C LYS A 1025 17.36 -38.99 -2.63
N GLU A 1026 16.51 -38.19 -3.25
CA GLU A 1026 15.64 -37.21 -2.58
C GLU A 1026 14.36 -36.95 -3.38
N GLY A 1027 13.35 -36.36 -2.74
CA GLY A 1027 12.05 -36.06 -3.35
C GLY A 1027 12.14 -35.05 -4.50
N ALA A 1028 11.28 -35.20 -5.52
CA ALA A 1028 11.30 -34.37 -6.73
C ALA A 1028 11.17 -32.85 -6.44
N ALA A 1029 10.50 -32.47 -5.36
CA ALA A 1029 10.28 -31.08 -4.98
C ALA A 1029 11.58 -30.35 -4.58
N LEU A 1030 12.42 -30.95 -3.72
CA LEU A 1030 13.66 -30.33 -3.25
C LEU A 1030 14.68 -30.18 -4.37
N ARG A 1031 14.82 -31.21 -5.22
CA ARG A 1031 15.65 -31.16 -6.42
C ARG A 1031 15.21 -30.05 -7.38
N SER A 1032 13.90 -29.91 -7.62
CA SER A 1032 13.38 -28.84 -8.49
C SER A 1032 13.62 -27.45 -7.90
N LEU A 1033 13.51 -27.31 -6.58
CA LEU A 1033 13.74 -26.06 -5.88
C LEU A 1033 15.22 -25.63 -5.96
N LEU A 1034 16.14 -26.54 -5.65
CA LEU A 1034 17.58 -26.27 -5.70
C LEU A 1034 18.07 -25.99 -7.13
N ASN A 1035 17.48 -26.63 -8.13
CA ASN A 1035 17.78 -26.34 -9.53
C ASN A 1035 17.28 -24.95 -9.95
N ASN A 1036 16.04 -24.59 -9.59
CA ASN A 1036 15.50 -23.25 -9.85
C ASN A 1036 16.30 -22.16 -9.11
N PHE A 1037 16.74 -22.45 -7.89
CA PHE A 1037 17.60 -21.59 -7.11
C PHE A 1037 18.96 -21.39 -7.79
N ALA A 1038 19.62 -22.48 -8.20
CA ALA A 1038 20.88 -22.42 -8.91
C ALA A 1038 20.79 -21.60 -10.22
N ILE A 1039 19.67 -21.73 -10.96
CA ILE A 1039 19.39 -20.91 -12.16
C ILE A 1039 19.26 -19.42 -11.81
N ALA A 1040 18.54 -19.08 -10.73
CA ALA A 1040 18.35 -17.70 -10.31
C ALA A 1040 19.69 -17.03 -9.93
N ILE A 1041 20.54 -17.72 -9.16
CA ILE A 1041 21.87 -17.23 -8.79
C ILE A 1041 22.76 -17.09 -10.03
N SER A 1042 22.72 -18.05 -10.94
CA SER A 1042 23.47 -17.99 -12.20
C SER A 1042 23.06 -16.81 -13.08
N LEU A 1043 21.76 -16.54 -13.19
CA LEU A 1043 21.27 -15.35 -13.90
C LEU A 1043 21.73 -14.07 -13.22
N GLY A 1044 21.65 -14.02 -11.89
CA GLY A 1044 22.10 -12.86 -11.12
C GLY A 1044 23.59 -12.55 -11.30
N LEU A 1045 24.45 -13.56 -11.26
CA LEU A 1045 25.87 -13.42 -11.57
C LEU A 1045 26.09 -12.88 -13.00
N GLN A 1046 25.30 -13.32 -13.98
CA GLN A 1046 25.37 -12.84 -15.38
C GLN A 1046 24.85 -11.41 -15.59
N TYR A 1047 24.03 -10.88 -14.68
CA TYR A 1047 23.61 -9.47 -14.65
C TYR A 1047 24.56 -8.59 -13.82
N GLY A 1048 25.70 -9.15 -13.40
CA GLY A 1048 26.76 -8.41 -12.71
C GLY A 1048 26.53 -8.24 -11.21
N VAL A 1049 25.65 -9.04 -10.59
CA VAL A 1049 25.56 -9.10 -9.13
C VAL A 1049 26.84 -9.75 -8.59
N PRO A 1050 27.61 -9.08 -7.72
CA PRO A 1050 28.83 -9.65 -7.15
C PRO A 1050 28.54 -10.93 -6.36
N LEU A 1051 29.43 -11.92 -6.45
CA LEU A 1051 29.31 -13.16 -5.66
C LEU A 1051 29.29 -12.88 -4.15
N GLU A 1052 30.00 -11.85 -3.70
CA GLU A 1052 30.05 -11.39 -2.29
C GLU A 1052 28.65 -11.14 -1.71
N GLU A 1053 27.77 -10.47 -2.46
CA GLU A 1053 26.40 -10.18 -2.06
C GLU A 1053 25.59 -11.47 -1.81
N TYR A 1054 25.79 -12.48 -2.65
CA TYR A 1054 25.13 -13.78 -2.46
C TYR A 1054 25.70 -14.54 -1.27
N VAL A 1055 27.00 -14.46 -1.03
CA VAL A 1055 27.61 -15.11 0.12
C VAL A 1055 27.09 -14.46 1.41
N ASP A 1056 27.05 -13.14 1.49
CA ASP A 1056 26.56 -12.43 2.68
C ASP A 1056 25.06 -12.68 2.91
N ALA A 1057 24.27 -12.81 1.84
CA ALA A 1057 22.84 -13.09 1.95
C ALA A 1057 22.50 -14.53 2.38
N PHE A 1058 23.28 -15.54 1.95
CA PHE A 1058 22.89 -16.94 2.10
C PHE A 1058 23.74 -17.76 3.08
N THR A 1059 24.88 -17.24 3.54
CA THR A 1059 25.61 -17.87 4.65
C THR A 1059 24.83 -17.77 5.97
N PHE A 1060 24.94 -18.77 6.83
CA PHE A 1060 24.22 -18.95 8.10
C PHE A 1060 22.70 -19.15 8.00
N THR A 1061 22.15 -19.30 6.79
CA THR A 1061 20.76 -19.71 6.60
C THR A 1061 20.54 -21.12 7.17
N ARG A 1062 19.44 -21.30 7.91
CA ARG A 1062 19.15 -22.54 8.67
C ARG A 1062 17.90 -23.24 8.16
N PHE A 1063 18.06 -24.44 7.61
CA PHE A 1063 16.97 -25.38 7.27
C PHE A 1063 17.55 -26.76 6.90
N GLU A 1064 16.73 -27.81 7.02
CA GLU A 1064 17.10 -29.19 6.70
C GLU A 1064 17.19 -29.41 5.16
N PRO A 1065 18.21 -30.12 4.63
CA PRO A 1065 19.25 -30.85 5.36
C PRO A 1065 20.35 -29.98 5.97
N ALA A 1066 20.55 -30.14 7.28
CA ALA A 1066 21.62 -29.49 8.04
C ALA A 1066 22.48 -30.54 8.76
N GLY A 1067 23.75 -30.24 9.02
CA GLY A 1067 24.60 -31.15 9.80
C GLY A 1067 26.05 -31.23 9.36
N PRO A 1068 26.77 -32.29 9.78
CA PRO A 1068 28.17 -32.47 9.45
C PRO A 1068 28.37 -32.64 7.95
N VAL A 1069 29.47 -32.07 7.45
CA VAL A 1069 29.83 -32.06 6.04
C VAL A 1069 31.00 -33.02 5.80
N GLN A 1070 30.82 -33.98 4.89
CA GLN A 1070 31.86 -34.91 4.46
C GLN A 1070 32.22 -34.68 2.99
N GLY A 1071 33.50 -34.82 2.64
CA GLY A 1071 33.99 -34.62 1.28
C GLY A 1071 34.39 -33.18 0.94
N ASN A 1072 34.36 -32.27 1.92
CA ASN A 1072 34.95 -30.93 1.82
C ASN A 1072 36.10 -30.79 2.84
N ASP A 1073 37.24 -30.28 2.39
CA ASP A 1073 38.46 -30.21 3.19
C ASP A 1073 38.41 -29.08 4.24
N THR A 1074 37.69 -27.98 3.97
CA THR A 1074 37.66 -26.77 4.81
C THR A 1074 36.36 -26.62 5.61
N ILE A 1075 35.21 -27.04 5.08
CA ILE A 1075 33.90 -26.91 5.73
C ILE A 1075 33.50 -28.25 6.34
N LYS A 1076 33.40 -28.32 7.68
CA LYS A 1076 33.09 -29.56 8.42
C LYS A 1076 31.65 -29.62 8.94
N TYR A 1077 30.95 -28.50 8.99
CA TYR A 1077 29.56 -28.40 9.41
C TYR A 1077 28.85 -27.29 8.63
N ALA A 1078 27.57 -27.48 8.31
CA ALA A 1078 26.75 -26.47 7.65
C ALA A 1078 25.33 -26.47 8.23
N THR A 1079 24.73 -25.29 8.34
CA THR A 1079 23.36 -25.11 8.88
C THR A 1079 22.25 -25.30 7.85
N SER A 1080 22.62 -25.43 6.58
CA SER A 1080 21.78 -25.85 5.47
C SER A 1080 22.65 -26.21 4.26
N ILE A 1081 22.04 -26.73 3.19
CA ILE A 1081 22.72 -26.95 1.92
C ILE A 1081 23.14 -25.63 1.26
N LEU A 1082 22.33 -24.57 1.38
CA LEU A 1082 22.68 -23.26 0.82
C LEU A 1082 23.82 -22.61 1.60
N ASP A 1083 23.81 -22.71 2.93
CA ASP A 1083 24.93 -22.31 3.78
C ASP A 1083 26.23 -23.03 3.35
N TYR A 1084 26.18 -24.34 3.10
CA TYR A 1084 27.33 -25.07 2.56
C TYR A 1084 27.80 -24.54 1.20
N VAL A 1085 26.88 -24.38 0.23
CA VAL A 1085 27.22 -23.95 -1.14
C VAL A 1085 27.89 -22.58 -1.13
N PHE A 1086 27.33 -21.59 -0.43
CA PHE A 1086 27.89 -20.24 -0.45
C PHE A 1086 29.15 -20.09 0.40
N ARG A 1087 29.33 -20.86 1.47
CA ARG A 1087 30.63 -20.94 2.15
C ARG A 1087 31.69 -21.55 1.25
N GLU A 1088 31.35 -22.58 0.48
CA GLU A 1088 32.29 -23.19 -0.45
C GLU A 1088 32.69 -22.18 -1.54
N LEU A 1089 31.72 -21.51 -2.16
CA LEU A 1089 32.01 -20.50 -3.20
C LEU A 1089 32.82 -19.33 -2.64
N ALA A 1090 32.56 -18.92 -1.40
CA ALA A 1090 33.34 -17.88 -0.72
C ALA A 1090 34.80 -18.28 -0.48
N VAL A 1091 35.02 -19.52 -0.03
CA VAL A 1091 36.38 -20.05 0.15
C VAL A 1091 37.10 -20.21 -1.19
N SER A 1092 36.41 -20.71 -2.21
CA SER A 1092 37.02 -21.08 -3.50
C SER A 1092 37.23 -19.91 -4.46
N TYR A 1093 36.35 -18.89 -4.47
CA TYR A 1093 36.44 -17.74 -5.38
C TYR A 1093 36.80 -16.42 -4.68
N LEU A 1094 36.39 -16.20 -3.43
CA LEU A 1094 36.61 -14.94 -2.70
C LEU A 1094 37.77 -15.01 -1.70
N GLY A 1095 38.31 -16.20 -1.44
CA GLY A 1095 39.41 -16.39 -0.49
C GLY A 1095 39.02 -16.14 0.98
N ARG A 1096 37.71 -16.16 1.31
CA ARG A 1096 37.19 -16.00 2.68
C ARG A 1096 37.36 -17.28 3.50
N SER A 1097 38.60 -17.56 3.92
CA SER A 1097 38.93 -18.72 4.75
C SER A 1097 38.34 -18.68 6.16
N ASP A 1098 37.91 -17.50 6.63
CA ASP A 1098 37.19 -17.26 7.88
C ASP A 1098 35.82 -17.95 7.94
N LEU A 1099 35.23 -18.27 6.78
CA LEU A 1099 33.98 -19.03 6.69
C LEU A 1099 34.19 -20.56 6.65
N GLY A 1100 35.45 -20.99 6.51
CA GLY A 1100 35.87 -22.37 6.69
C GLY A 1100 36.06 -22.72 8.16
N HIS A 1101 35.96 -24.00 8.52
CA HIS A 1101 36.20 -24.49 9.87
C HIS A 1101 37.68 -24.88 10.11
N VAL A 1102 38.45 -25.02 9.04
CA VAL A 1102 39.88 -25.39 9.06
C VAL A 1102 40.63 -24.41 8.16
N GLU A 1103 41.66 -23.74 8.69
CA GLU A 1103 42.51 -22.88 7.87
C GLU A 1103 43.37 -23.73 6.91
N PRO A 1104 43.58 -23.29 5.65
CA PRO A 1104 44.44 -24.01 4.70
C PRO A 1104 45.88 -24.26 5.21
N SER A 1105 46.35 -23.44 6.15
CA SER A 1105 47.67 -23.54 6.82
C SER A 1105 47.81 -24.79 7.70
N GLU A 1106 46.71 -25.37 8.21
CA GLU A 1106 46.71 -26.52 9.12
C GLU A 1106 46.50 -27.88 8.43
N THR A 1107 46.38 -27.90 7.09
CA THR A 1107 46.30 -29.15 6.30
C THR A 1107 47.67 -29.77 5.96
N GLY A 1108 48.75 -29.20 6.51
CA GLY A 1108 50.06 -29.86 6.55
C GLY A 1108 50.06 -30.94 7.62
N PHE A 1109 50.32 -32.18 7.22
CA PHE A 1109 50.54 -33.31 8.12
C PHE A 1109 51.47 -32.93 9.28
N ASP A 1110 50.92 -32.83 10.50
CA ASP A 1110 51.64 -33.06 11.76
C ASP A 1110 50.65 -33.26 12.93
N ALA A 1111 50.19 -34.51 13.09
CA ALA A 1111 49.68 -35.05 14.35
C ALA A 1111 50.07 -36.54 14.49
N LEU A 1112 51.25 -36.77 15.08
CA LEU A 1112 51.80 -38.01 15.69
C LEU A 1112 52.21 -39.23 14.80
N GLY A 1113 53.55 -39.40 14.64
CA GLY A 1113 54.32 -40.67 14.60
C GLY A 1113 54.39 -41.43 13.24
N LYS A 1114 55.52 -41.92 12.71
CA LYS A 1114 56.84 -42.36 13.24
C LYS A 1114 57.95 -42.07 12.20
N GLY A 1115 59.18 -41.96 12.67
CA GLY A 1115 60.34 -41.53 11.89
C GLY A 1115 61.07 -42.56 11.03
N VAL A 1116 62.29 -42.12 10.68
CA VAL A 1116 63.36 -42.66 9.83
C VAL A 1116 63.18 -42.52 8.32
N ASP A 1117 63.44 -41.31 7.81
CA ASP A 1117 64.48 -41.04 6.79
C ASP A 1117 64.59 -39.52 6.56
N GLU A 1118 65.71 -38.93 7.00
CA GLU A 1118 66.08 -37.53 6.74
C GLU A 1118 66.59 -37.35 5.30
N GLY A 1119 66.23 -36.21 4.70
CA GLY A 1119 67.10 -35.56 3.72
C GLY A 1119 66.49 -35.22 2.36
N LYS A 1120 65.74 -34.11 2.30
CA LYS A 1120 65.72 -33.11 1.19
C LYS A 1120 64.83 -31.93 1.55
N ALA A 1121 65.33 -30.71 1.33
CA ALA A 1121 64.61 -29.46 1.59
C ALA A 1121 63.30 -29.37 0.76
N PRO A 1122 62.22 -28.77 1.29
CA PRO A 1122 60.96 -28.65 0.57
C PRO A 1122 61.05 -27.54 -0.49
N ALA A 1123 60.54 -27.85 -1.69
CA ALA A 1123 60.23 -26.86 -2.70
C ALA A 1123 58.97 -26.07 -2.29
N SER A 1124 58.99 -24.77 -2.57
CA SER A 1124 58.05 -23.72 -2.20
C SER A 1124 56.56 -24.08 -2.24
N ALA A 1125 55.84 -23.70 -1.17
CA ALA A 1125 54.39 -23.57 -1.16
C ALA A 1125 53.96 -22.41 -2.08
N ALA A 1126 53.39 -22.77 -3.22
CA ALA A 1126 52.63 -21.85 -4.06
C ALA A 1126 51.31 -22.52 -4.47
N SER A 1127 50.20 -21.80 -4.23
CA SER A 1127 48.83 -21.95 -4.76
C SER A 1127 48.02 -23.22 -4.40
N ARG A 1128 46.98 -23.03 -3.57
CA ARG A 1128 45.69 -23.75 -3.67
C ARG A 1128 44.53 -22.75 -3.56
N VAL A 1129 44.42 -21.89 -4.56
CA VAL A 1129 43.13 -21.29 -4.97
C VAL A 1129 42.78 -21.99 -6.28
N VAL A 1130 41.58 -22.57 -6.38
CA VAL A 1130 41.24 -23.53 -7.45
C VAL A 1130 41.00 -22.83 -8.80
N SER A 1131 40.85 -21.50 -8.85
CA SER A 1131 40.63 -20.77 -10.11
C SER A 1131 41.44 -19.46 -10.23
N LYS A 1132 42.38 -19.46 -11.19
CA LYS A 1132 42.92 -18.34 -11.99
C LYS A 1132 43.46 -18.92 -13.31
N GLY A 1133 42.55 -19.29 -14.22
CA GLY A 1133 42.76 -19.55 -15.66
C GLY A 1133 43.85 -20.53 -16.12
N LEU A 1134 43.49 -21.79 -16.45
CA LEU A 1134 44.37 -22.69 -17.24
C LEU A 1134 44.06 -22.59 -18.75
N VAL A 1135 45.07 -22.26 -19.57
CA VAL A 1135 45.02 -22.10 -21.04
C VAL A 1135 45.79 -23.24 -21.73
N ARG A 1136 45.23 -23.79 -22.82
CA ARG A 1136 45.95 -24.46 -23.93
C ARG A 1136 45.05 -24.46 -25.17
N GLY A 1137 45.31 -23.81 -26.30
CA GLY A 1137 46.41 -22.97 -26.79
C GLY A 1137 46.52 -23.07 -28.33
N LYS A 1138 46.90 -21.97 -29.03
CA LYS A 1138 47.62 -21.81 -30.34
C LYS A 1138 47.04 -20.63 -31.17
N ASN A 1139 47.79 -19.65 -31.71
CA ASN A 1139 48.97 -19.75 -32.59
C ASN A 1139 49.88 -18.48 -32.64
N VAL A 1140 51.21 -18.72 -32.72
CA VAL A 1140 52.33 -18.14 -33.54
C VAL A 1140 52.03 -16.86 -34.37
N SER A 1141 52.88 -15.83 -34.58
CA SER A 1141 54.32 -15.75 -34.89
C SER A 1141 54.74 -14.27 -35.10
N LEU A 1142 55.96 -13.83 -34.75
CA LEU A 1142 56.87 -13.07 -35.66
C LEU A 1142 58.15 -12.54 -34.96
N LEU A 1143 59.27 -13.04 -35.52
CA LEU A 1143 60.66 -12.58 -35.60
C LEU A 1143 61.11 -11.26 -34.93
N ALA A 1144 62.22 -11.36 -34.19
CA ALA A 1144 63.35 -10.42 -34.28
C ALA A 1144 64.68 -11.22 -34.30
N THR A 1145 65.49 -11.02 -35.34
CA THR A 1145 66.79 -11.66 -35.65
C THR A 1145 67.99 -10.77 -35.24
N PRO A 1146 69.27 -11.18 -35.39
CA PRO A 1146 70.05 -12.24 -34.71
C PRO A 1146 71.35 -11.63 -34.06
N PRO A 1147 72.39 -12.38 -33.56
CA PRO A 1147 73.33 -13.18 -34.38
C PRO A 1147 73.87 -14.54 -33.80
N SER A 1148 74.32 -15.40 -34.74
CA SER A 1148 75.34 -16.51 -34.75
C SER A 1148 75.16 -17.89 -34.05
N GLU A 1149 74.85 -18.92 -34.88
CA GLU A 1149 75.39 -20.32 -35.08
C GLU A 1149 76.10 -21.18 -33.99
N PRO A 1150 76.27 -22.54 -34.15
CA PRO A 1150 75.62 -23.53 -35.06
C PRO A 1150 75.22 -24.95 -34.48
N ARG A 1151 74.43 -25.69 -35.29
CA ARG A 1151 74.36 -27.17 -35.60
C ARG A 1151 73.55 -28.24 -34.79
N ALA A 1152 72.41 -28.64 -35.40
CA ALA A 1152 71.96 -29.97 -35.94
C ALA A 1152 71.64 -31.23 -35.06
N ALA A 1153 70.44 -31.84 -35.22
CA ALA A 1153 70.16 -33.08 -36.01
C ALA A 1153 68.72 -33.73 -35.83
N SER A 1154 67.99 -33.82 -36.95
CA SER A 1154 67.03 -34.81 -37.57
C SER A 1154 66.17 -35.90 -36.84
N ASP A 1155 64.85 -35.87 -37.12
CA ASP A 1155 63.92 -36.82 -37.84
C ASP A 1155 63.56 -38.31 -37.46
N ASN A 1156 62.22 -38.53 -37.32
CA ASN A 1156 61.29 -39.50 -37.98
C ASN A 1156 61.11 -41.03 -37.62
N VAL A 1157 59.83 -41.49 -37.75
CA VAL A 1157 59.26 -42.79 -38.27
C VAL A 1157 58.76 -43.95 -37.32
N THR A 1158 57.41 -44.14 -37.25
CA THR A 1158 56.56 -45.29 -37.74
C THR A 1158 56.34 -46.67 -37.01
N MET A 1159 55.03 -47.03 -36.85
CA MET A 1159 54.27 -48.34 -36.91
C MET A 1159 54.31 -49.48 -35.84
N LEU A 1160 53.14 -49.95 -35.34
CA LEU A 1160 52.51 -51.29 -35.64
C LEU A 1160 51.10 -51.57 -34.98
N ARG A 1161 50.23 -52.22 -35.79
CA ARG A 1161 49.04 -53.15 -35.66
C ARG A 1161 48.37 -53.65 -34.33
N ALA A 1162 47.02 -53.50 -34.30
CA ALA A 1162 45.86 -54.47 -34.30
C ALA A 1162 45.62 -55.66 -33.31
N ARG A 1163 44.39 -55.71 -32.70
CA ARG A 1163 43.31 -56.78 -32.73
C ARG A 1163 42.15 -56.44 -31.73
N THR A 1164 40.90 -56.12 -32.17
CA THR A 1164 39.63 -56.93 -32.37
C THR A 1164 38.96 -57.46 -31.07
N GLU A 1165 37.64 -57.44 -30.81
CA GLU A 1165 36.41 -57.15 -31.59
C GLU A 1165 35.13 -57.14 -30.69
N GLY A 1166 34.02 -56.60 -31.22
CA GLY A 1166 32.62 -56.90 -30.81
C GLY A 1166 31.79 -55.68 -30.34
N ALA A 1167 31.52 -54.64 -31.15
CA ALA A 1167 30.50 -54.50 -32.22
C ALA A 1167 29.04 -54.52 -31.69
N THR A 1168 28.09 -53.63 -32.02
CA THR A 1168 27.90 -52.54 -33.03
C THR A 1168 26.44 -52.05 -32.83
N ALA A 1169 25.91 -50.92 -33.30
CA ALA A 1169 26.37 -49.59 -33.69
C ALA A 1169 25.08 -48.81 -34.08
N LEU A 1170 25.06 -47.51 -33.77
CA LEU A 1170 24.08 -46.51 -34.20
C LEU A 1170 24.23 -46.13 -35.68
N LYS A 1171 23.10 -45.76 -36.33
CA LYS A 1171 22.86 -44.64 -37.29
C LYS A 1171 21.74 -45.01 -38.26
N ALA A 1172 20.94 -44.12 -38.85
CA ALA A 1172 20.76 -42.66 -38.82
C ALA A 1172 19.47 -42.38 -39.63
N GLU A 1173 18.83 -41.23 -39.45
CA GLU A 1173 17.94 -40.66 -40.48
C GLU A 1173 18.13 -39.14 -40.56
N PRO A 1174 17.87 -38.56 -41.75
CA PRO A 1174 17.02 -37.38 -41.77
C PRO A 1174 15.94 -37.41 -42.88
N GLU A 1175 14.97 -36.51 -42.67
CA GLU A 1175 14.05 -35.86 -43.62
C GLU A 1175 12.60 -36.38 -43.86
N VAL A 1176 11.67 -35.49 -43.44
CA VAL A 1176 10.42 -35.04 -44.11
C VAL A 1176 9.17 -35.94 -44.06
N SER A 1177 8.17 -35.36 -43.37
CA SER A 1177 6.69 -35.59 -43.26
C SER A 1177 5.90 -35.74 -44.58
N PRO A 1178 4.55 -35.95 -44.61
CA PRO A 1178 3.58 -36.35 -43.56
C PRO A 1178 2.56 -37.46 -44.00
N ALA A 1179 1.64 -37.81 -43.08
CA ALA A 1179 0.19 -38.01 -43.30
C ALA A 1179 -0.43 -39.42 -43.13
N LEU A 1180 -1.45 -39.45 -42.24
CA LEU A 1180 -2.75 -40.15 -42.30
C LEU A 1180 -2.80 -41.70 -42.28
N ARG A 1181 -3.32 -42.29 -41.19
CA ARG A 1181 -4.69 -42.87 -41.08
C ARG A 1181 -4.90 -43.72 -39.81
N GLU A 1182 -6.15 -43.70 -39.35
CA GLU A 1182 -6.84 -44.60 -38.40
C GLU A 1182 -6.64 -46.09 -38.80
N GLU A 1183 -6.78 -47.13 -37.96
CA GLU A 1183 -7.94 -47.49 -37.13
C GLU A 1183 -7.66 -48.81 -36.34
N GLU A 1184 -8.56 -49.13 -35.40
CA GLU A 1184 -8.93 -50.46 -34.82
C GLU A 1184 -8.26 -51.05 -33.55
N LEU A 1185 -9.12 -51.20 -32.53
CA LEU A 1185 -9.06 -52.05 -31.32
C LEU A 1185 -9.51 -53.49 -31.64
N PRO A 1186 -9.15 -54.52 -30.83
CA PRO A 1186 -10.12 -55.02 -29.84
C PRO A 1186 -9.56 -55.62 -28.51
N GLU A 1187 -10.38 -55.50 -27.46
CA GLU A 1187 -10.75 -56.41 -26.32
C GLU A 1187 -9.91 -57.68 -25.97
N ALA A 1188 -9.82 -58.23 -24.74
CA ALA A 1188 -10.32 -57.94 -23.38
C ALA A 1188 -9.68 -58.91 -22.33
N ALA A 1189 -9.50 -58.40 -21.08
CA ALA A 1189 -9.58 -59.01 -19.73
C ALA A 1189 -8.74 -60.25 -19.28
N PRO A 1190 -8.57 -60.54 -17.96
CA PRO A 1190 -8.83 -59.76 -16.73
C PRO A 1190 -7.56 -59.57 -15.86
N SER A 1191 -7.53 -58.59 -14.95
CA SER A 1191 -6.50 -58.53 -13.90
C SER A 1191 -7.10 -58.41 -12.50
N LEU A 1192 -6.54 -59.23 -11.62
CA LEU A 1192 -6.79 -59.36 -10.20
C LEU A 1192 -6.51 -58.06 -9.45
N GLU A 1193 -7.34 -57.81 -8.44
CA GLU A 1193 -7.22 -56.73 -7.46
C GLU A 1193 -5.83 -56.65 -6.83
N ILE A 1194 -5.21 -55.47 -6.90
CA ILE A 1194 -4.23 -55.00 -5.92
C ILE A 1194 -4.78 -53.68 -5.40
N SER A 1195 -5.24 -53.70 -4.14
CA SER A 1195 -5.64 -52.52 -3.38
C SER A 1195 -4.43 -51.61 -3.15
N VAL A 1196 -4.44 -50.39 -3.71
CA VAL A 1196 -3.49 -49.34 -3.34
C VAL A 1196 -4.21 -48.37 -2.41
N SER A 1197 -3.92 -48.47 -1.11
CA SER A 1197 -4.32 -47.47 -0.13
C SER A 1197 -3.47 -46.21 -0.33
N THR A 1198 -4.10 -45.08 -0.65
CA THR A 1198 -3.48 -43.76 -0.71
C THR A 1198 -3.29 -43.19 0.70
N SER A 1199 -2.20 -43.57 1.37
CA SER A 1199 -1.70 -42.88 2.55
C SER A 1199 -0.79 -41.72 2.12
N LEU A 1200 -1.15 -40.48 2.48
CA LEU A 1200 -0.35 -39.28 2.24
C LEU A 1200 0.93 -39.32 3.10
N ASN A 1201 2.09 -39.17 2.45
CA ASN A 1201 3.40 -39.08 3.13
C ASN A 1201 3.53 -37.73 3.84
N GLU A 1202 3.93 -37.71 5.11
CA GLU A 1202 4.00 -36.48 5.93
C GLU A 1202 5.28 -35.66 5.71
N GLY A 1203 6.23 -36.15 4.90
CA GLY A 1203 7.44 -35.40 4.56
C GLY A 1203 8.51 -35.36 5.67
N GLU A 1204 8.38 -36.17 6.72
CA GLU A 1204 9.43 -36.41 7.72
C GLU A 1204 10.39 -37.53 7.25
N ALA A 1205 11.68 -37.40 7.55
CA ALA A 1205 12.67 -38.42 7.22
C ALA A 1205 12.57 -39.60 8.19
N CYS A 1206 12.49 -40.81 7.66
CA CYS A 1206 12.56 -42.03 8.47
C CYS A 1206 13.88 -42.07 9.26
N PRO A 1207 13.88 -42.21 10.59
CA PRO A 1207 15.12 -42.24 11.38
C PRO A 1207 16.02 -43.46 11.07
N GLU A 1208 15.48 -44.52 10.45
CA GLU A 1208 16.27 -45.70 10.07
C GLU A 1208 16.85 -45.61 8.65
N CYS A 1209 16.03 -45.25 7.65
CA CYS A 1209 16.46 -45.27 6.24
C CYS A 1209 16.58 -43.89 5.58
N MET A 1210 16.23 -42.83 6.32
CA MET A 1210 16.25 -41.42 5.91
C MET A 1210 15.38 -41.10 4.69
N ASN A 1211 14.43 -41.99 4.32
CA ASN A 1211 13.49 -41.73 3.25
C ASN A 1211 12.27 -40.94 3.78
N PHE A 1212 11.71 -40.05 2.96
CA PHE A 1212 10.62 -39.14 3.31
C PHE A 1212 9.22 -39.72 3.09
N THR A 1213 9.14 -41.04 2.95
CA THR A 1213 7.92 -41.82 2.73
C THR A 1213 7.35 -42.33 4.06
N MET A 1214 7.31 -41.44 5.06
CA MET A 1214 6.70 -41.72 6.36
C MET A 1214 5.20 -41.45 6.25
N VAL A 1215 4.40 -42.47 6.54
CA VAL A 1215 2.94 -42.42 6.54
C VAL A 1215 2.40 -42.60 7.95
N ARG A 1216 1.28 -41.94 8.23
CA ARG A 1216 0.66 -41.95 9.55
C ARG A 1216 0.04 -43.32 9.84
N ASN A 1217 0.44 -43.92 10.96
CA ASN A 1217 -0.06 -45.21 11.43
C ASN A 1217 -0.42 -45.10 12.92
N GLY A 1218 -1.66 -44.67 13.20
CA GLY A 1218 -2.12 -44.34 14.55
C GLY A 1218 -1.47 -43.06 15.07
N THR A 1219 -0.93 -43.10 16.29
CA THR A 1219 -0.19 -41.99 16.92
C THR A 1219 1.28 -41.91 16.50
N CYS A 1220 1.79 -42.89 15.76
CA CYS A 1220 3.16 -42.94 15.25
C CYS A 1220 3.21 -42.89 13.71
N LEU A 1221 4.40 -42.71 13.16
CA LEU A 1221 4.66 -42.77 11.72
C LEU A 1221 5.37 -44.08 11.38
N LYS A 1222 5.05 -44.64 10.21
CA LYS A 1222 5.68 -45.83 9.65
C LYS A 1222 6.29 -45.50 8.29
N CYS A 1223 7.51 -45.97 8.04
CA CYS A 1223 8.14 -45.81 6.74
C CYS A 1223 7.62 -46.84 5.74
N ASP A 1224 7.08 -46.40 4.61
CA ASP A 1224 6.66 -47.31 3.53
C ASP A 1224 7.84 -47.95 2.80
N THR A 1225 9.04 -47.41 2.95
CA THR A 1225 10.25 -47.94 2.27
C THR A 1225 10.98 -49.00 3.08
N CYS A 1226 11.17 -48.83 4.40
CA CYS A 1226 11.89 -49.80 5.23
C CYS A 1226 11.03 -50.48 6.30
N GLY A 1227 9.80 -50.02 6.53
CA GLY A 1227 8.89 -50.55 7.55
C GLY A 1227 9.15 -50.05 8.97
N GLY A 1228 10.21 -49.27 9.21
CA GLY A 1228 10.55 -48.71 10.52
C GLY A 1228 9.48 -47.77 11.07
N THR A 1229 9.26 -47.77 12.38
CA THR A 1229 8.24 -46.96 13.05
C THR A 1229 8.86 -45.96 14.02
N THR A 1230 8.19 -44.84 14.28
CA THR A 1230 8.68 -43.82 15.24
C THR A 1230 8.46 -44.17 16.72
N GLY A 1231 8.21 -45.45 17.05
CA GLY A 1231 8.30 -45.96 18.43
C GLY A 1231 7.00 -46.33 19.13
N CYS A 1232 5.95 -46.74 18.41
CA CYS A 1232 4.78 -47.39 19.02
C CYS A 1232 4.91 -48.91 18.87
N SER A 1233 4.83 -49.65 19.98
CA SER A 1233 4.88 -51.13 20.03
C SER A 1233 3.73 -51.81 19.32
#